data_AF-A0A954Y126-F1
#
_entry.id   AF-A0A954Y126-F1
#
_cell.length_a   1.000
_cell.length_b   1.000
_cell.length_c   1.000
_cell.angle_alpha   90.00
_cell.angle_beta   90.00
_cell.angle_gamma   90.00
#
_symmetry.space_group_name_H-M   'P 1'
#
loop_
_entity.id
_entity.type
_entity.pdbx_description
1 polymer ?
#
loop_
_entity_poly.entity_id
_entity_poly.type
_entity_poly.pdbx_seq_one_letter_code
_entity_poly.pdbx_strand_id
1 'polypeptide(L)'
;MTHTNPRRNKSVAALATLAVAFAAALASSPTPASAREKWTPEQAWSWYRDQPYLFGANYVAGYAVSPTEMWQADPNTPGANTFDLGRMNFELARAQQAGMNTLRTTLSYEVWKADRAGFMNRLEQFVVASANHGIRPTFILWDDVNFTYGSHTPNKQPYLGEQADPTPGVHNSQWTGTGGSAVIGNPQNWSLPNTDPSPGAGAQTYVQSIVSRYAQDDRVLMWNLYNEPSNFGISGGDAGRLIRASAEWARAANPIQPVSFDVWGGAADGIAAAESDVISYHNYSGPASTIAGVKGQLATGRPVFLTEWMARTFGSTIPDILPELHDLGVAAYNWGLVNGDQQTHWPWGSPPQTDTTEPPLWFHDLFRRDGTAYLPAEIEMYQHYRLLDTALRSADSRVIAIDNPSFEANDLGGVPDTTAHRVFDGWTITRESGAWVGGTIVPDASHFDEPVPDGEQAMFAVDIEIAQTLSDTLESETYYVLQVDVGHRNGRSLPDYDFDLFAGGVELTPLTSALSNPVEGQWTESSKVYQTAANDPLAGQALEVRLSSTGFETFFDNVRLIAVNSLDEIGVTSDLDRDGQITPADWSLFLANSYTDLSGYSPAQQFLRGDIDRDGDNDYEDFKLFKFDYIAANGAAAFEALFAVPEPSAASALLIGVGIAAWRRTRRRRIA
;
A
#
# COMPACT_ATOMS: atom_id res chain seq x y z
N MET A 1 87.03 16.26 10.97
CA MET A 1 85.77 16.39 11.75
C MET A 1 84.95 17.51 11.13
N THR A 2 83.62 17.37 11.19
CA THR A 2 82.53 18.21 10.63
C THR A 2 82.12 17.94 9.16
N HIS A 3 81.11 17.07 8.99
CA HIS A 3 80.18 17.09 7.87
C HIS A 3 78.80 17.52 8.39
N THR A 4 78.29 18.66 7.92
CA THR A 4 76.91 19.13 8.11
C THR A 4 76.05 18.66 6.95
N ASN A 5 74.90 18.03 7.25
CA ASN A 5 73.96 17.48 6.26
C ASN A 5 72.69 18.38 6.16
N PRO A 6 72.23 18.79 4.96
CA PRO A 6 71.12 19.72 4.82
C PRO A 6 69.78 18.96 4.71
N ARG A 7 68.99 18.94 5.78
CA ARG A 7 67.59 18.48 5.76
C ARG A 7 66.71 19.38 6.64
N ARG A 8 66.49 20.64 6.26
CA ARG A 8 65.50 21.49 6.95
C ARG A 8 64.55 22.34 6.10
N ASN A 9 64.66 22.35 4.77
CA ASN A 9 63.85 23.27 3.94
C ASN A 9 62.73 22.62 3.09
N LYS A 10 62.46 21.31 3.21
CA LYS A 10 61.37 20.66 2.44
C LYS A 10 60.06 20.44 3.23
N SER A 11 60.09 20.59 4.55
CA SER A 11 58.93 20.27 5.40
C SER A 11 57.95 21.44 5.58
N VAL A 12 58.41 22.69 5.44
CA VAL A 12 57.55 23.87 5.65
C VAL A 12 56.69 24.20 4.42
N ALA A 13 57.17 23.90 3.20
CA ALA A 13 56.41 24.12 1.98
C ALA A 13 55.24 23.12 1.82
N ALA A 14 55.43 21.85 2.21
CA ALA A 14 54.39 20.82 2.11
C ALA A 14 53.23 21.02 3.12
N LEU A 15 53.52 21.59 4.29
CA LEU A 15 52.51 21.90 5.31
C LEU A 15 51.66 23.12 4.95
N ALA A 16 52.22 24.10 4.24
CA ALA A 16 51.47 25.28 3.78
C ALA A 16 50.49 24.94 2.64
N THR A 17 50.83 24.01 1.75
CA THR A 17 49.94 23.60 0.64
C THR A 17 48.79 22.70 1.11
N LEU A 18 48.99 21.87 2.14
CA LEU A 18 47.92 21.07 2.74
C LEU A 18 46.91 21.93 3.52
N ALA A 19 47.36 23.00 4.18
CA ALA A 19 46.47 23.89 4.94
C ALA A 19 45.55 24.73 4.03
N VAL A 20 46.01 25.11 2.83
CA VAL A 20 45.19 25.85 1.84
C VAL A 20 44.18 24.93 1.14
N ALA A 21 44.55 23.66 0.88
CA ALA A 21 43.62 22.68 0.33
C ALA A 21 42.53 22.26 1.33
N PHE A 22 42.86 22.19 2.63
CA PHE A 22 41.88 21.89 3.69
C PHE A 22 40.95 23.09 3.98
N ALA A 23 41.44 24.33 3.87
CA ALA A 23 40.62 25.53 4.00
C ALA A 23 39.67 25.75 2.80
N ALA A 24 40.07 25.33 1.59
CA ALA A 24 39.19 25.38 0.41
C ALA A 24 38.10 24.30 0.44
N ALA A 25 38.36 23.14 1.03
CA ALA A 25 37.36 22.07 1.24
C ALA A 25 36.36 22.35 2.38
N LEU A 26 36.66 23.32 3.25
CA LEU A 26 35.77 23.76 4.34
C LEU A 26 34.93 25.02 3.99
N ALA A 27 35.06 25.53 2.76
CA ALA A 27 34.35 26.74 2.29
C ALA A 27 33.31 26.48 1.19
N SER A 28 33.02 25.23 0.85
CA SER A 28 31.81 24.87 0.12
C SER A 28 30.70 24.61 1.13
N SER A 29 30.05 25.67 1.60
CA SER A 29 28.71 25.52 2.16
C SER A 29 27.86 24.82 1.09
N PRO A 30 27.19 23.70 1.37
CA PRO A 30 26.23 23.17 0.42
C PRO A 30 25.27 24.31 0.10
N THR A 31 25.18 24.69 -1.18
CA THR A 31 24.03 25.46 -1.64
C THR A 31 22.80 24.73 -1.12
N PRO A 32 21.85 25.40 -0.43
CA PRO A 32 20.63 24.75 -0.02
C PRO A 32 20.08 24.06 -1.25
N ALA A 33 19.93 22.73 -1.16
CA ALA A 33 19.30 21.98 -2.23
C ALA A 33 17.98 22.70 -2.53
N SER A 34 17.72 23.00 -3.81
CA SER A 34 16.40 23.46 -4.20
C SER A 34 15.38 22.48 -3.64
N ALA A 35 14.26 22.97 -3.11
CA ALA A 35 13.15 22.10 -2.76
C ALA A 35 12.90 21.14 -3.91
N ARG A 36 12.68 19.85 -3.62
CA ARG A 36 12.43 18.88 -4.68
C ARG A 36 11.18 19.28 -5.45
N GLU A 37 11.14 19.01 -6.74
CA GLU A 37 9.92 19.22 -7.52
C GLU A 37 8.84 18.19 -7.10
N LYS A 38 7.59 18.46 -7.53
CA LYS A 38 6.53 17.47 -7.50
C LYS A 38 6.98 16.21 -8.25
N TRP A 39 6.68 15.03 -7.72
CA TRP A 39 6.98 13.79 -8.43
C TRP A 39 6.26 13.73 -9.77
N THR A 40 6.97 13.27 -10.80
CA THR A 40 6.33 12.85 -12.04
C THR A 40 5.44 11.62 -11.77
N PRO A 41 4.45 11.33 -12.64
CA PRO A 41 3.65 10.11 -12.51
C PRO A 41 4.50 8.83 -12.37
N GLU A 42 5.58 8.74 -13.14
CA GLU A 42 6.49 7.57 -13.15
C GLU A 42 7.21 7.41 -11.81
N GLN A 43 7.72 8.51 -11.24
CA GLN A 43 8.34 8.48 -9.90
C GLN A 43 7.34 8.06 -8.82
N ALA A 44 6.08 8.48 -8.94
CA ALA A 44 5.05 8.11 -7.98
C ALA A 44 4.69 6.63 -8.10
N TRP A 45 4.55 6.09 -9.32
CA TRP A 45 4.28 4.67 -9.54
C TRP A 45 5.45 3.77 -9.12
N SER A 46 6.68 4.14 -9.45
CA SER A 46 7.87 3.42 -8.98
C SER A 46 7.88 3.29 -7.45
N TRP A 47 7.70 4.41 -6.72
CA TRP A 47 7.61 4.36 -5.26
C TRP A 47 6.43 3.52 -4.75
N TYR A 48 5.28 3.57 -5.43
CA TYR A 48 4.06 2.89 -4.99
C TYR A 48 4.11 1.37 -5.22
N ARG A 49 4.68 0.91 -6.33
CA ARG A 49 4.83 -0.52 -6.64
C ARG A 49 5.78 -1.24 -5.69
N ASP A 50 6.78 -0.53 -5.17
CA ASP A 50 7.69 -1.00 -4.12
C ASP A 50 6.98 -1.28 -2.77
N GLN A 51 5.71 -0.88 -2.62
CA GLN A 51 4.96 -1.10 -1.39
C GLN A 51 4.23 -2.46 -1.40
N PRO A 52 4.10 -3.14 -0.25
CA PRO A 52 3.07 -4.17 -0.09
C PRO A 52 1.69 -3.55 -0.30
N TYR A 53 0.64 -4.34 -0.55
CA TYR A 53 -0.69 -3.78 -0.63
C TYR A 53 -1.04 -3.02 0.66
N LEU A 54 -1.47 -1.75 0.53
CA LEU A 54 -1.59 -0.81 1.64
C LEU A 54 -3.05 -0.70 2.09
N PHE A 55 -3.35 -1.15 3.29
CA PHE A 55 -4.65 -0.93 3.92
C PHE A 55 -4.51 -0.63 5.40
N GLY A 56 -5.42 0.22 5.86
CA GLY A 56 -5.38 0.79 7.19
C GLY A 56 -6.69 1.45 7.58
N ALA A 57 -6.61 2.27 8.61
CA ALA A 57 -7.72 3.04 9.11
C ALA A 57 -7.31 4.48 9.45
N ASN A 58 -8.28 5.37 9.46
CA ASN A 58 -8.14 6.68 10.11
C ASN A 58 -8.09 6.48 11.62
N TYR A 59 -7.07 7.07 12.25
CA TYR A 59 -6.70 6.80 13.62
C TYR A 59 -6.70 8.05 14.50
N VAL A 60 -7.59 7.99 15.47
CA VAL A 60 -7.64 8.86 16.65
C VAL A 60 -7.82 7.90 17.83
N ALA A 61 -7.04 8.10 18.89
CA ALA A 61 -7.10 7.18 20.01
C ALA A 61 -8.50 7.15 20.63
N GLY A 62 -9.01 6.00 21.06
CA GLY A 62 -10.40 5.86 21.50
C GLY A 62 -10.78 6.66 22.76
N TYR A 63 -9.82 7.31 23.42
CA TYR A 63 -10.06 8.26 24.51
C TYR A 63 -10.18 9.71 24.04
N ALA A 64 -9.81 10.03 22.80
CA ALA A 64 -9.70 11.39 22.33
C ALA A 64 -10.91 11.77 21.46
N VAL A 65 -11.49 12.94 21.71
CA VAL A 65 -12.52 13.55 20.84
C VAL A 65 -11.92 14.36 19.70
N SER A 66 -10.63 14.71 19.77
CA SER A 66 -9.94 15.54 18.79
C SER A 66 -8.43 15.24 18.74
N PRO A 67 -7.73 15.65 17.67
CA PRO A 67 -6.27 15.54 17.59
C PRO A 67 -5.55 16.34 18.69
N THR A 68 -6.12 17.47 19.09
CA THR A 68 -5.56 18.30 20.17
C THR A 68 -5.51 17.54 21.48
N GLU A 69 -6.58 16.80 21.80
CA GLU A 69 -6.64 15.94 22.98
C GLU A 69 -5.63 14.81 22.94
N MET A 70 -5.57 14.13 21.79
CA MET A 70 -4.70 12.98 21.59
C MET A 70 -3.22 13.32 21.78
N TRP A 71 -2.78 14.51 21.36
CA TRP A 71 -1.36 14.88 21.30
C TRP A 71 -0.84 15.73 22.45
N GLN A 72 -1.70 16.36 23.25
CA GLN A 72 -1.24 17.16 24.41
C GLN A 72 -0.74 16.26 25.55
N ALA A 73 0.16 16.77 26.39
CA ALA A 73 0.60 16.07 27.59
C ALA A 73 -0.34 16.34 28.77
N ASP A 74 -0.46 15.39 29.70
CA ASP A 74 -1.01 15.64 31.03
C ASP A 74 -0.12 15.10 32.15
N PRO A 75 0.57 15.97 32.88
CA PRO A 75 1.25 15.56 34.10
C PRO A 75 0.45 15.78 35.39
N ASN A 76 -0.73 16.44 35.38
CA ASN A 76 -1.34 16.95 36.62
C ASN A 76 -2.88 16.93 36.72
N THR A 77 -3.62 16.41 35.75
CA THR A 77 -5.10 16.50 35.73
C THR A 77 -5.77 15.12 35.72
N PRO A 78 -6.02 14.52 36.89
CA PRO A 78 -6.82 13.29 36.96
C PRO A 78 -8.17 13.46 36.25
N GLY A 79 -8.38 12.73 35.14
CA GLY A 79 -9.60 12.79 34.31
C GLY A 79 -9.41 13.44 32.94
N ALA A 80 -8.28 14.08 32.63
CA ALA A 80 -8.01 14.57 31.28
C ALA A 80 -7.51 13.43 30.38
N ASN A 81 -8.31 13.13 29.36
CA ASN A 81 -7.95 12.30 28.21
C ASN A 81 -6.78 12.99 27.47
N THR A 82 -5.55 12.47 27.55
CA THR A 82 -4.36 13.08 26.91
C THR A 82 -3.41 12.01 26.39
N PHE A 83 -2.26 12.37 25.79
CA PHE A 83 -1.33 11.41 25.18
C PHE A 83 -1.05 10.18 26.06
N ASP A 84 -1.66 9.05 25.68
CA ASP A 84 -1.53 7.76 26.36
C ASP A 84 -0.92 6.73 25.41
N LEU A 85 0.39 6.57 25.51
CA LEU A 85 1.15 5.61 24.72
C LEU A 85 0.73 4.16 25.00
N GLY A 86 0.28 3.84 26.22
CA GLY A 86 -0.18 2.51 26.58
C GLY A 86 -1.46 2.14 25.82
N ARG A 87 -2.41 3.09 25.79
CA ARG A 87 -3.64 2.95 25.02
C ARG A 87 -3.38 2.93 23.52
N MET A 88 -2.50 3.78 23.00
CA MET A 88 -2.13 3.75 21.58
C MET A 88 -1.49 2.41 21.18
N ASN A 89 -0.58 1.85 21.98
CA ASN A 89 -0.01 0.52 21.72
C ASN A 89 -1.09 -0.57 21.70
N PHE A 90 -2.06 -0.51 22.61
CA PHE A 90 -3.17 -1.46 22.63
C PHE A 90 -3.99 -1.42 21.32
N GLU A 91 -4.26 -0.23 20.80
CA GLU A 91 -5.03 -0.04 19.56
C GLU A 91 -4.20 -0.35 18.30
N LEU A 92 -2.91 -0.01 18.30
CA LEU A 92 -1.96 -0.45 17.26
C LEU A 92 -1.89 -1.97 17.18
N ALA A 93 -1.96 -2.68 18.31
CA ALA A 93 -2.06 -4.13 18.32
C ALA A 93 -3.38 -4.65 17.72
N ARG A 94 -4.48 -3.88 17.74
CA ARG A 94 -5.72 -4.25 17.05
C ARG A 94 -5.61 -4.04 15.53
N ALA A 95 -4.98 -2.95 15.09
CA ALA A 95 -4.66 -2.74 13.68
C ALA A 95 -3.75 -3.86 13.15
N GLN A 96 -2.70 -4.20 13.89
CA GLN A 96 -1.82 -5.34 13.57
C GLN A 96 -2.60 -6.66 13.54
N GLN A 97 -3.50 -6.91 14.51
CA GLN A 97 -4.36 -8.09 14.51
C GLN A 97 -5.21 -8.18 13.24
N ALA A 98 -5.77 -7.07 12.76
CA ALA A 98 -6.52 -7.03 11.52
C ALA A 98 -5.62 -7.22 10.27
N GLY A 99 -4.30 -7.13 10.41
CA GLY A 99 -3.36 -7.23 9.28
C GLY A 99 -3.01 -5.88 8.64
N MET A 100 -3.46 -4.76 9.21
CA MET A 100 -3.19 -3.41 8.69
C MET A 100 -1.71 -3.06 8.80
N ASN A 101 -1.18 -2.37 7.79
CA ASN A 101 0.23 -1.95 7.70
C ASN A 101 0.43 -0.43 7.68
N THR A 102 -0.66 0.33 7.75
CA THR A 102 -0.66 1.79 7.81
C THR A 102 -1.83 2.31 8.63
N LEU A 103 -1.68 3.51 9.20
CA LEU A 103 -2.75 4.27 9.85
C LEU A 103 -2.61 5.74 9.48
N ARG A 104 -3.73 6.41 9.19
CA ARG A 104 -3.77 7.83 8.86
C ARG A 104 -4.18 8.63 10.10
N THR A 105 -3.32 9.52 10.59
CA THR A 105 -3.56 10.23 11.86
C THR A 105 -3.33 11.73 11.75
N THR A 106 -4.23 12.49 12.38
CA THR A 106 -4.16 13.95 12.40
C THR A 106 -3.27 14.44 13.52
N LEU A 107 -2.33 15.32 13.18
CA LEU A 107 -1.45 15.99 14.14
C LEU A 107 -2.10 17.29 14.66
N SER A 108 -1.53 17.88 15.71
CA SER A 108 -2.02 19.16 16.26
C SER A 108 -0.96 20.26 16.20
N TYR A 109 -1.20 21.25 15.34
CA TYR A 109 -0.47 22.51 15.29
C TYR A 109 -0.55 23.28 16.61
N GLU A 110 -1.70 23.24 17.30
CA GLU A 110 -1.96 23.93 18.56
C GLU A 110 -1.01 23.43 19.65
N VAL A 111 -0.93 22.11 19.80
CA VAL A 111 -0.06 21.45 20.78
C VAL A 111 1.40 21.69 20.42
N TRP A 112 1.76 21.56 19.14
CA TRP A 112 3.13 21.84 18.71
C TRP A 112 3.54 23.29 18.94
N LYS A 113 2.64 24.26 18.70
CA LYS A 113 2.95 25.69 18.90
C LYS A 113 3.24 25.98 20.37
N ALA A 114 2.48 25.39 21.28
CA ALA A 114 2.62 25.58 22.72
C ALA A 114 3.80 24.79 23.34
N ASP A 115 3.99 23.54 22.93
CA ASP A 115 5.02 22.64 23.45
C ASP A 115 5.68 21.86 22.30
N ARG A 116 6.47 22.55 21.48
CA ARG A 116 7.16 21.95 20.34
C ARG A 116 8.01 20.75 20.75
N ALA A 117 8.81 20.89 21.81
CA ALA A 117 9.75 19.85 22.21
C ALA A 117 9.04 18.59 22.70
N GLY A 118 8.04 18.75 23.57
CA GLY A 118 7.26 17.61 24.07
C GLY A 118 6.39 16.99 22.98
N PHE A 119 5.78 17.79 22.09
CA PHE A 119 5.03 17.27 20.95
C PHE A 119 5.90 16.37 20.06
N MET A 120 7.08 16.84 19.66
CA MET A 120 8.00 16.05 18.83
C MET A 120 8.47 14.77 19.54
N ASN A 121 8.63 14.79 20.87
CA ASN A 121 8.96 13.60 21.65
C ASN A 121 7.81 12.58 21.68
N ARG A 122 6.55 13.04 21.80
CA ARG A 122 5.36 12.18 21.74
C ARG A 122 5.13 11.60 20.35
N LEU A 123 5.36 12.41 19.31
CA LEU A 123 5.34 11.95 17.92
C LEU A 123 6.37 10.84 17.68
N GLU A 124 7.60 10.98 18.18
CA GLU A 124 8.61 9.91 18.09
C GLU A 124 8.15 8.63 18.80
N GLN A 125 7.58 8.75 20.00
CA GLN A 125 7.05 7.58 20.73
C GLN A 125 5.95 6.87 19.93
N PHE A 126 5.06 7.62 19.29
CA PHE A 126 4.03 7.05 18.43
C PHE A 126 4.63 6.37 17.19
N VAL A 127 5.55 7.02 16.46
CA VAL A 127 6.22 6.43 15.29
C VAL A 127 6.98 5.14 15.66
N VAL A 128 7.67 5.12 16.80
CA VAL A 128 8.34 3.91 17.32
C VAL A 128 7.31 2.82 17.65
N ALA A 129 6.22 3.16 18.32
CA ALA A 129 5.16 2.22 18.65
C ALA A 129 4.52 1.62 17.39
N SER A 130 4.17 2.44 16.39
CA SER A 130 3.63 1.98 15.12
C SER A 130 4.58 1.02 14.42
N ALA A 131 5.87 1.37 14.34
CA ALA A 131 6.88 0.51 13.73
C ALA A 131 7.03 -0.85 14.43
N ASN A 132 6.94 -0.90 15.77
CA ASN A 132 6.96 -2.16 16.52
C ASN A 132 5.76 -3.08 16.20
N HIS A 133 4.69 -2.52 15.65
CA HIS A 133 3.51 -3.24 15.19
C HIS A 133 3.48 -3.47 13.67
N GLY A 134 4.56 -3.14 12.95
CA GLY A 134 4.62 -3.25 11.49
C GLY A 134 3.77 -2.21 10.76
N ILE A 135 3.45 -1.09 11.42
CA ILE A 135 2.58 -0.04 10.90
C ILE A 135 3.41 1.20 10.58
N ARG A 136 3.28 1.71 9.35
CA ARG A 136 3.88 2.99 8.93
C ARG A 136 2.81 4.08 8.90
N PRO A 137 2.83 5.07 9.81
CA PRO A 137 1.81 6.12 9.81
C PRO A 137 1.87 7.05 8.59
N THR A 138 0.69 7.52 8.21
CA THR A 138 0.44 8.68 7.33
C THR A 138 -0.03 9.85 8.17
N PHE A 139 0.53 11.04 7.98
CA PHE A 139 0.24 12.20 8.82
C PHE A 139 -0.51 13.32 8.09
N ILE A 140 -1.53 13.84 8.78
CA ILE A 140 -2.25 15.06 8.42
C ILE A 140 -1.78 16.22 9.28
N LEU A 141 -1.49 17.36 8.67
CA LEU A 141 -1.00 18.55 9.35
C LEU A 141 -2.03 19.67 9.43
N TRP A 142 -3.02 19.69 8.53
CA TRP A 142 -4.10 20.67 8.46
C TRP A 142 -5.44 19.96 8.30
N ASP A 143 -6.48 20.48 8.95
CA ASP A 143 -7.83 19.89 8.87
C ASP A 143 -8.89 20.98 8.97
N ASP A 144 -9.75 21.07 7.96
CA ASP A 144 -10.85 22.03 7.89
C ASP A 144 -12.14 21.52 8.55
N VAL A 145 -12.19 20.24 8.95
CA VAL A 145 -13.39 19.63 9.51
C VAL A 145 -13.70 20.19 10.90
N ASN A 146 -14.95 20.63 11.10
CA ASN A 146 -15.40 21.18 12.38
C ASN A 146 -16.88 20.87 12.68
N PHE A 147 -17.12 19.81 13.44
CA PHE A 147 -18.47 19.36 13.79
C PHE A 147 -19.13 20.16 14.93
N THR A 148 -18.49 21.21 15.45
CA THR A 148 -19.00 21.98 16.59
C THR A 148 -19.99 23.10 16.20
N TYR A 149 -20.72 22.98 15.09
CA TYR A 149 -21.67 24.00 14.60
C TYR A 149 -23.14 23.59 14.76
N GLY A 150 -23.97 24.44 15.37
CA GLY A 150 -25.43 24.29 15.41
C GLY A 150 -26.11 25.14 16.48
N SER A 151 -27.45 25.11 16.59
CA SER A 151 -28.20 25.88 17.60
C SER A 151 -27.92 25.46 19.06
N HIS A 152 -27.16 24.39 19.26
CA HIS A 152 -26.84 23.81 20.57
C HIS A 152 -25.33 23.74 20.88
N THR A 153 -24.44 24.09 19.93
CA THR A 153 -22.98 24.07 20.12
C THR A 153 -22.33 25.27 19.38
N PRO A 154 -21.55 26.14 20.05
CA PRO A 154 -20.83 27.23 19.38
C PRO A 154 -19.70 26.69 18.51
N ASN A 155 -19.44 27.33 17.36
CA ASN A 155 -18.23 27.05 16.55
C ASN A 155 -16.98 27.19 17.43
N LYS A 156 -16.36 26.06 17.77
CA LYS A 156 -15.12 26.00 18.54
C LYS A 156 -13.96 25.96 17.56
N GLN A 157 -13.05 26.91 17.73
CA GLN A 157 -11.70 26.75 17.19
C GLN A 157 -10.95 25.71 18.03
N PRO A 158 -9.96 25.00 17.47
CA PRO A 158 -9.09 24.13 18.24
C PRO A 158 -8.48 24.87 19.44
N TYR A 159 -8.45 24.23 20.61
CA TYR A 159 -7.99 24.85 21.85
C TYR A 159 -7.30 23.85 22.77
N LEU A 160 -6.30 24.33 23.52
CA LEU A 160 -5.52 23.52 24.47
C LEU A 160 -6.25 23.33 25.80
N GLY A 161 -5.90 22.26 26.50
CA GLY A 161 -6.46 21.90 27.80
C GLY A 161 -7.56 20.86 27.68
N GLU A 162 -8.33 20.69 28.75
CA GLU A 162 -9.43 19.74 28.84
C GLU A 162 -10.44 19.98 27.70
N GLN A 163 -10.67 18.97 26.87
CA GLN A 163 -11.68 19.05 25.83
C GLN A 163 -13.07 18.82 26.46
N ALA A 164 -14.11 19.27 25.76
CA ALA A 164 -15.46 18.99 26.22
C ALA A 164 -15.80 17.50 26.06
N ASP A 165 -16.62 16.97 26.97
CA ASP A 165 -17.14 15.61 26.85
C ASP A 165 -17.94 15.42 25.56
N PRO A 166 -17.88 14.24 24.94
CA PRO A 166 -18.72 13.92 23.79
C PRO A 166 -20.19 13.96 24.19
N THR A 167 -21.04 14.50 23.30
CA THR A 167 -22.49 14.44 23.47
C THR A 167 -22.97 13.02 23.16
N PRO A 168 -23.53 12.26 24.13
CA PRO A 168 -23.83 10.84 23.93
C PRO A 168 -24.67 10.59 22.68
N GLY A 169 -24.22 9.65 21.83
CA GLY A 169 -24.89 9.27 20.60
C GLY A 169 -24.72 10.20 19.40
N VAL A 170 -23.95 11.28 19.54
CA VAL A 170 -23.71 12.24 18.47
C VAL A 170 -22.30 12.05 17.90
N HIS A 171 -22.29 11.68 16.62
CA HIS A 171 -21.09 11.49 15.81
C HIS A 171 -20.18 12.74 15.82
N ASN A 172 -18.90 12.56 16.16
CA ASN A 172 -17.85 13.61 16.18
C ASN A 172 -18.24 14.91 16.91
N SER A 173 -19.11 14.84 17.92
CA SER A 173 -19.73 16.04 18.54
C SER A 173 -18.77 17.12 19.06
N GLN A 174 -17.51 16.77 19.33
CA GLN A 174 -16.47 17.70 19.81
C GLN A 174 -15.25 17.78 18.89
N TRP A 175 -15.31 17.20 17.68
CA TRP A 175 -14.20 17.25 16.74
C TRP A 175 -13.92 18.69 16.32
N THR A 176 -12.67 19.08 16.51
CA THR A 176 -12.08 20.28 15.93
C THR A 176 -10.86 19.83 15.14
N GLY A 177 -10.69 20.35 13.92
CA GLY A 177 -9.52 20.10 13.11
C GLY A 177 -8.25 20.73 13.70
N THR A 178 -7.26 21.03 12.86
CA THR A 178 -6.00 21.63 13.30
C THR A 178 -5.58 22.81 12.42
N GLY A 179 -4.98 23.82 13.04
CA GLY A 179 -4.70 25.13 12.45
C GLY A 179 -5.93 26.03 12.41
N GLY A 180 -7.05 25.49 11.91
CA GLY A 180 -8.35 26.17 11.82
C GLY A 180 -8.27 27.55 11.13
N SER A 181 -9.20 28.44 11.52
CA SER A 181 -9.23 29.81 10.95
C SER A 181 -7.99 30.65 11.32
N ALA A 182 -7.30 30.29 12.40
CA ALA A 182 -6.10 30.99 12.84
C ALA A 182 -4.97 30.91 11.82
N VAL A 183 -4.79 29.75 11.17
CA VAL A 183 -3.78 29.57 10.11
C VAL A 183 -4.30 30.12 8.79
N ILE A 184 -5.47 29.67 8.34
CA ILE A 184 -5.99 29.96 7.00
C ILE A 184 -6.23 31.47 6.78
N GLY A 185 -6.76 32.15 7.80
CA GLY A 185 -7.07 33.58 7.73
C GLY A 185 -5.86 34.51 7.87
N ASN A 186 -4.65 33.97 8.14
CA ASN A 186 -3.48 34.79 8.48
C ASN A 186 -2.20 34.37 7.72
N PRO A 187 -2.22 34.32 6.37
CA PRO A 187 -1.05 33.91 5.58
C PRO A 187 0.20 34.76 5.82
N GLN A 188 0.03 36.04 6.14
CA GLN A 188 1.12 36.96 6.46
C GLN A 188 1.91 36.57 7.72
N ASN A 189 1.36 35.69 8.57
CA ASN A 189 1.96 35.29 9.83
C ASN A 189 2.68 33.93 9.75
N TRP A 190 2.51 33.14 8.69
CA TRP A 190 2.99 31.74 8.64
C TRP A 190 4.49 31.57 8.89
N SER A 191 5.30 32.54 8.44
CA SER A 191 6.75 32.54 8.60
C SER A 191 7.23 33.19 9.91
N LEU A 192 6.33 33.73 10.74
CA LEU A 192 6.69 34.25 12.05
C LEU A 192 7.16 33.09 12.95
N PRO A 193 8.05 33.35 13.94
CA PRO A 193 8.43 32.33 14.91
C PRO A 193 7.20 31.75 15.63
N ASN A 194 7.23 30.47 15.99
CA ASN A 194 6.12 29.82 16.71
C ASN A 194 5.87 30.44 18.10
N THR A 195 6.84 31.16 18.67
CA THR A 195 6.70 31.93 19.91
C THR A 195 5.95 33.25 19.73
N ASP A 196 5.67 33.67 18.49
CA ASP A 196 4.88 34.87 18.24
C ASP A 196 3.40 34.61 18.58
N PRO A 197 2.75 35.51 19.34
CA PRO A 197 1.37 35.32 19.76
C PRO A 197 0.35 35.46 18.61
N SER A 198 0.75 35.94 17.44
CA SER A 198 -0.15 36.17 16.32
C SER A 198 -0.80 34.86 15.83
N PRO A 199 -2.09 34.89 15.43
CA PRO A 199 -2.75 33.74 14.82
C PRO A 199 -1.97 33.26 13.58
N GLY A 200 -1.81 31.94 13.44
CA GLY A 200 -1.09 31.33 12.32
C GLY A 200 0.45 31.38 12.39
N ALA A 201 1.03 32.02 13.42
CA ALA A 201 2.48 32.10 13.58
C ALA A 201 3.15 30.74 13.80
N GLY A 202 4.20 30.45 13.04
CA GLY A 202 4.95 29.21 13.11
C GLY A 202 4.46 28.10 12.18
N ALA A 203 3.42 28.32 11.38
CA ALA A 203 2.88 27.32 10.45
C ALA A 203 3.93 26.74 9.50
N GLN A 204 4.82 27.59 8.96
CA GLN A 204 5.93 27.11 8.13
C GLN A 204 6.90 26.22 8.91
N THR A 205 7.27 26.65 10.13
CA THR A 205 8.21 25.91 10.97
C THR A 205 7.59 24.59 11.46
N TYR A 206 6.27 24.55 11.67
CA TYR A 206 5.52 23.34 12.02
C TYR A 206 5.72 22.26 10.95
N VAL A 207 5.35 22.56 9.71
CA VAL A 207 5.51 21.63 8.56
C VAL A 207 6.96 21.22 8.40
N GLN A 208 7.89 22.19 8.31
CA GLN A 208 9.30 21.88 8.06
C GLN A 208 9.92 21.06 9.18
N SER A 209 9.61 21.35 10.44
CA SER A 209 10.22 20.64 11.58
C SER A 209 9.77 19.19 11.71
N ILE A 210 8.52 18.89 11.33
CA ILE A 210 7.98 17.53 11.33
C ILE A 210 8.51 16.76 10.13
N VAL A 211 8.35 17.30 8.92
CA VAL A 211 8.78 16.61 7.69
C VAL A 211 10.29 16.37 7.70
N SER A 212 11.09 17.37 8.08
CA SER A 212 12.57 17.21 8.12
C SER A 212 13.03 16.18 9.16
N ARG A 213 12.26 15.94 10.23
CA ARG A 213 12.62 14.95 11.25
C ARG A 213 12.55 13.51 10.73
N TYR A 214 11.66 13.26 9.77
CA TYR A 214 11.34 11.94 9.23
C TYR A 214 11.58 11.82 7.71
N ALA A 215 12.19 12.83 7.09
CA ALA A 215 12.36 12.91 5.63
C ALA A 215 13.11 11.72 5.00
N GLN A 216 13.90 10.99 5.80
CA GLN A 216 14.69 9.82 5.39
C GLN A 216 14.37 8.61 6.27
N ASP A 217 13.20 8.59 6.90
CA ASP A 217 12.77 7.56 7.85
C ASP A 217 11.59 6.78 7.27
N ASP A 218 11.86 5.57 6.80
CA ASP A 218 10.86 4.69 6.18
C ASP A 218 9.75 4.22 7.14
N ARG A 219 9.88 4.51 8.43
CA ARG A 219 8.79 4.27 9.39
C ARG A 219 7.59 5.19 9.13
N VAL A 220 7.73 6.30 8.41
CA VAL A 220 6.62 7.16 7.97
C VAL A 220 6.31 6.88 6.51
N LEU A 221 5.04 6.60 6.18
CA LEU A 221 4.63 6.19 4.85
C LEU A 221 4.39 7.39 3.91
N MET A 222 3.57 8.35 4.34
CA MET A 222 3.09 9.45 3.49
C MET A 222 2.80 10.73 4.28
N TRP A 223 3.00 11.87 3.62
CA TRP A 223 2.59 13.18 4.11
C TRP A 223 1.27 13.62 3.46
N ASN A 224 0.14 13.26 4.05
CA ASN A 224 -1.18 13.69 3.59
C ASN A 224 -1.57 15.01 4.27
N LEU A 225 -0.91 16.09 3.86
CA LEU A 225 -0.75 17.31 4.64
C LEU A 225 -2.05 18.06 4.97
N TYR A 226 -3.14 17.89 4.22
CA TYR A 226 -4.37 18.64 4.42
C TYR A 226 -5.62 17.78 4.19
N ASN A 227 -6.35 17.55 5.28
CA ASN A 227 -7.65 16.93 5.34
C ASN A 227 -8.77 17.87 4.90
N GLU A 228 -9.56 17.40 3.94
CA GLU A 228 -10.77 18.05 3.40
C GLU A 228 -10.66 19.57 3.16
N PRO A 229 -9.68 20.03 2.36
CA PRO A 229 -9.48 21.45 2.14
C PRO A 229 -10.73 22.12 1.55
N SER A 230 -11.07 23.30 2.06
CA SER A 230 -12.30 24.08 1.76
C SER A 230 -13.58 23.57 2.42
N ASN A 231 -13.49 22.64 3.38
CA ASN A 231 -14.66 22.28 4.16
C ASN A 231 -15.10 23.46 5.06
N PHE A 232 -16.31 23.37 5.62
CA PHE A 232 -16.86 24.30 6.61
C PHE A 232 -16.85 25.80 6.19
N GLY A 233 -17.03 26.05 4.90
CA GLY A 233 -17.20 27.41 4.34
C GLY A 233 -15.90 28.15 4.05
N ILE A 234 -14.75 27.46 4.13
CA ILE A 234 -13.46 27.99 3.71
C ILE A 234 -13.43 28.09 2.17
N SER A 235 -12.92 29.20 1.64
CA SER A 235 -12.87 29.37 0.19
C SER A 235 -11.75 28.52 -0.43
N GLY A 236 -11.98 27.99 -1.64
CA GLY A 236 -10.96 27.25 -2.39
C GLY A 236 -9.69 28.07 -2.65
N GLY A 237 -9.81 29.40 -2.75
CA GLY A 237 -8.67 30.30 -2.88
C GLY A 237 -7.82 30.40 -1.61
N ASP A 238 -8.43 30.31 -0.43
CA ASP A 238 -7.70 30.37 0.85
C ASP A 238 -7.03 29.03 1.16
N ALA A 239 -7.78 27.93 1.07
CA ALA A 239 -7.24 26.57 1.20
C ALA A 239 -6.11 26.33 0.18
N GLY A 240 -6.32 26.76 -1.08
CA GLY A 240 -5.32 26.65 -2.13
C GLY A 240 -4.03 27.45 -1.90
N ARG A 241 -4.03 28.50 -1.06
CA ARG A 241 -2.77 29.16 -0.65
C ARG A 241 -2.00 28.31 0.36
N LEU A 242 -2.71 27.71 1.31
CA LEU A 242 -2.08 26.85 2.33
C LEU A 242 -1.57 25.53 1.73
N ILE A 243 -2.28 24.94 0.75
CA ILE A 243 -1.82 23.77 -0.01
C ILE A 243 -0.46 24.04 -0.66
N ARG A 244 -0.36 25.10 -1.49
CA ARG A 244 0.89 25.44 -2.20
C ARG A 244 2.04 25.73 -1.24
N ALA A 245 1.78 26.50 -0.18
CA ALA A 245 2.78 26.82 0.82
C ALA A 245 3.26 25.56 1.56
N SER A 246 2.35 24.69 1.96
CA SER A 246 2.69 23.43 2.64
C SER A 246 3.47 22.48 1.72
N ALA A 247 3.13 22.43 0.44
CA ALA A 247 3.86 21.65 -0.55
C ALA A 247 5.31 22.15 -0.71
N GLU A 248 5.50 23.46 -0.83
CA GLU A 248 6.83 24.09 -0.86
C GLU A 248 7.63 23.78 0.41
N TRP A 249 7.03 23.97 1.59
CA TRP A 249 7.69 23.74 2.87
C TRP A 249 8.08 22.28 3.09
N ALA A 250 7.21 21.34 2.75
CA ALA A 250 7.49 19.91 2.85
C ALA A 250 8.59 19.49 1.86
N ARG A 251 8.50 19.92 0.60
CA ARG A 251 9.49 19.60 -0.43
C ARG A 251 10.88 20.20 -0.18
N ALA A 252 10.95 21.32 0.55
CA ALA A 252 12.22 21.89 1.01
C ALA A 252 12.98 20.96 1.97
N ALA A 253 12.29 20.04 2.64
CA ALA A 253 12.91 19.00 3.47
C ALA A 253 13.39 17.78 2.65
N ASN A 254 13.05 17.71 1.36
CA ASN A 254 13.35 16.61 0.44
C ASN A 254 13.00 15.21 1.01
N PRO A 255 11.73 14.96 1.40
CA PRO A 255 11.32 13.66 1.92
C PRO A 255 11.33 12.59 0.83
N ILE A 256 11.70 11.36 1.21
CA ILE A 256 11.56 10.15 0.39
C ILE A 256 10.11 9.68 0.28
N GLN A 257 9.22 10.17 1.16
CA GLN A 257 7.78 9.91 1.11
C GLN A 257 7.06 10.86 0.15
N PRO A 258 5.90 10.44 -0.41
CA PRO A 258 5.04 11.32 -1.19
C PRO A 258 4.39 12.40 -0.31
N VAL A 259 4.14 13.56 -0.93
CA VAL A 259 3.32 14.65 -0.38
C VAL A 259 1.97 14.67 -1.09
N SER A 260 0.87 14.62 -0.33
CA SER A 260 -0.51 14.63 -0.85
C SER A 260 -1.44 15.56 -0.06
N PHE A 261 -2.57 15.90 -0.68
CA PHE A 261 -3.67 16.72 -0.18
C PHE A 261 -4.99 16.12 -0.65
N ASP A 262 -6.02 16.09 0.20
CA ASP A 262 -7.22 15.34 -0.11
C ASP A 262 -8.11 15.99 -1.17
N VAL A 263 -8.62 15.13 -2.05
CA VAL A 263 -9.71 15.38 -2.98
C VAL A 263 -10.97 14.76 -2.38
N TRP A 264 -11.99 15.57 -2.10
CA TRP A 264 -13.16 15.09 -1.35
C TRP A 264 -14.50 15.65 -1.87
N GLY A 265 -14.48 16.36 -2.99
CA GLY A 265 -15.61 17.12 -3.53
C GLY A 265 -15.59 18.61 -3.17
N GLY A 266 -14.46 19.12 -2.68
CA GLY A 266 -14.28 20.49 -2.22
C GLY A 266 -13.86 21.48 -3.31
N ALA A 267 -13.98 22.78 -2.99
CA ALA A 267 -13.61 23.86 -3.92
C ALA A 267 -12.09 23.94 -4.22
N ALA A 268 -11.26 23.24 -3.46
CA ALA A 268 -9.80 23.19 -3.64
C ALA A 268 -9.30 21.91 -4.32
N ASP A 269 -10.15 20.94 -4.66
CA ASP A 269 -9.77 19.62 -5.19
C ASP A 269 -8.79 19.70 -6.38
N GLY A 270 -9.05 20.61 -7.33
CA GLY A 270 -8.17 20.79 -8.48
C GLY A 270 -6.77 21.30 -8.10
N ILE A 271 -6.65 22.09 -7.03
CA ILE A 271 -5.36 22.55 -6.50
C ILE A 271 -4.69 21.44 -5.69
N ALA A 272 -5.45 20.70 -4.89
CA ALA A 272 -4.98 19.55 -4.14
C ALA A 272 -4.33 18.53 -5.10
N ALA A 273 -5.08 18.00 -6.07
CA ALA A 273 -4.57 17.05 -7.06
C ALA A 273 -3.37 17.59 -7.87
N ALA A 274 -3.39 18.88 -8.22
CA ALA A 274 -2.28 19.52 -8.94
C ALA A 274 -0.99 19.57 -8.11
N GLU A 275 -1.08 19.66 -6.78
CA GLU A 275 0.08 19.69 -5.89
C GLU A 275 0.44 18.32 -5.29
N SER A 276 -0.39 17.28 -5.40
CA SER A 276 -0.12 15.98 -4.79
C SER A 276 0.75 15.04 -5.65
N ASP A 277 1.80 14.47 -5.06
CA ASP A 277 2.67 13.44 -5.68
C ASP A 277 1.89 12.14 -5.98
N VAL A 278 1.01 11.73 -5.07
CA VAL A 278 0.00 10.66 -5.23
C VAL A 278 -1.39 11.24 -4.98
N ILE A 279 -2.47 10.64 -5.47
CA ILE A 279 -3.83 11.17 -5.22
C ILE A 279 -4.37 10.58 -3.93
N SER A 280 -4.71 11.41 -2.95
CA SER A 280 -5.53 11.01 -1.81
C SER A 280 -6.97 11.49 -1.98
N TYR A 281 -7.94 10.61 -1.75
CA TYR A 281 -9.33 10.77 -2.16
C TYR A 281 -10.30 10.23 -1.10
N HIS A 282 -11.44 10.89 -0.91
CA HIS A 282 -12.50 10.46 0.02
C HIS A 282 -13.76 10.02 -0.72
N ASN A 283 -14.38 8.90 -0.29
CA ASN A 283 -15.71 8.50 -0.75
C ASN A 283 -16.42 7.59 0.27
N TYR A 284 -17.58 8.05 0.73
CA TYR A 284 -18.42 7.32 1.69
C TYR A 284 -19.67 6.71 1.04
N SER A 285 -19.73 6.65 -0.28
CA SER A 285 -20.86 6.10 -1.03
C SER A 285 -20.86 4.57 -1.03
N GLY A 286 -21.99 3.98 -1.40
CA GLY A 286 -22.09 2.55 -1.69
C GLY A 286 -21.15 2.10 -2.83
N PRO A 287 -21.02 0.78 -3.05
CA PRO A 287 -19.91 0.17 -3.77
C PRO A 287 -19.73 0.71 -5.19
N ALA A 288 -20.79 0.67 -6.01
CA ALA A 288 -20.75 1.13 -7.39
C ALA A 288 -20.24 2.58 -7.55
N SER A 289 -20.69 3.50 -6.67
CA SER A 289 -20.26 4.91 -6.71
C SER A 289 -18.81 5.07 -6.22
N THR A 290 -18.40 4.27 -5.24
CA THR A 290 -17.01 4.26 -4.75
C THR A 290 -16.06 3.78 -5.83
N ILE A 291 -16.34 2.64 -6.47
CA ILE A 291 -15.48 2.07 -7.52
C ILE A 291 -15.44 2.98 -8.76
N ALA A 292 -16.57 3.56 -9.18
CA ALA A 292 -16.59 4.54 -10.26
C ALA A 292 -15.75 5.78 -9.94
N GLY A 293 -15.83 6.30 -8.71
CA GLY A 293 -15.02 7.42 -8.24
C GLY A 293 -13.52 7.11 -8.27
N VAL A 294 -13.14 5.93 -7.78
CA VAL A 294 -11.75 5.43 -7.77
C VAL A 294 -11.20 5.27 -9.19
N LYS A 295 -11.93 4.61 -10.10
CA LYS A 295 -11.55 4.50 -11.52
C LYS A 295 -11.37 5.88 -12.16
N GLY A 296 -12.19 6.86 -11.79
CA GLY A 296 -12.03 8.26 -12.20
C GLY A 296 -10.72 8.91 -11.71
N GLN A 297 -10.28 8.63 -10.47
CA GLN A 297 -9.01 9.11 -9.95
C GLN A 297 -7.81 8.41 -10.61
N LEU A 298 -7.90 7.10 -10.86
CA LEU A 298 -6.85 6.33 -11.54
C LEU A 298 -6.58 6.87 -12.95
N ALA A 299 -7.61 7.38 -13.64
CA ALA A 299 -7.46 8.03 -14.95
C ALA A 299 -6.58 9.29 -14.94
N THR A 300 -6.19 9.81 -13.76
CA THR A 300 -5.20 10.90 -13.65
C THR A 300 -3.76 10.43 -13.89
N GLY A 301 -3.53 9.11 -13.98
CA GLY A 301 -2.24 8.50 -14.24
C GLY A 301 -1.32 8.45 -13.02
N ARG A 302 -1.83 8.63 -11.80
CA ARG A 302 -1.06 8.58 -10.55
C ARG A 302 -1.60 7.49 -9.61
N PRO A 303 -0.78 6.96 -8.68
CA PRO A 303 -1.26 6.09 -7.63
C PRO A 303 -2.37 6.76 -6.81
N VAL A 304 -3.37 5.99 -6.41
CA VAL A 304 -4.55 6.46 -5.68
C VAL A 304 -4.59 5.83 -4.29
N PHE A 305 -4.87 6.68 -3.31
CA PHE A 305 -5.14 6.34 -1.91
C PHE A 305 -6.58 6.77 -1.61
N LEU A 306 -7.50 5.82 -1.39
CA LEU A 306 -8.81 6.11 -0.82
C LEU A 306 -8.62 6.31 0.69
N THR A 307 -8.30 7.54 1.08
CA THR A 307 -7.87 7.91 2.43
C THR A 307 -9.01 8.04 3.44
N GLU A 308 -10.25 8.09 2.97
CA GLU A 308 -11.44 7.96 3.80
C GLU A 308 -12.57 7.26 3.05
N TRP A 309 -13.07 6.18 3.63
CA TRP A 309 -14.24 5.45 3.14
C TRP A 309 -14.90 4.66 4.28
N MET A 310 -15.92 3.88 3.93
CA MET A 310 -16.77 3.10 4.82
C MET A 310 -17.77 3.94 5.59
N ALA A 311 -19.03 3.65 5.35
CA ALA A 311 -20.21 4.28 5.91
C ALA A 311 -21.34 3.26 5.74
N ARG A 312 -21.41 2.27 6.64
CA ARG A 312 -22.20 1.05 6.39
C ARG A 312 -23.68 1.32 6.13
N THR A 313 -24.24 2.38 6.70
CA THR A 313 -25.65 2.77 6.46
C THR A 313 -25.91 3.30 5.05
N PHE A 314 -24.87 3.58 4.26
CA PHE A 314 -24.94 3.93 2.83
C PHE A 314 -24.54 2.78 1.92
N GLY A 315 -24.38 1.56 2.46
CA GLY A 315 -23.90 0.38 1.73
C GLY A 315 -22.39 0.38 1.50
N SER A 316 -21.65 1.34 2.06
CA SER A 316 -20.19 1.37 1.99
C SER A 316 -19.61 0.42 3.04
N THR A 317 -19.41 -0.84 2.67
CA THR A 317 -18.99 -1.94 3.56
C THR A 317 -17.65 -2.50 3.11
N ILE A 318 -16.94 -3.18 4.02
CA ILE A 318 -15.68 -3.84 3.69
C ILE A 318 -15.90 -4.96 2.66
N PRO A 319 -16.85 -5.90 2.82
CA PRO A 319 -17.10 -7.01 1.87
C PRO A 319 -17.35 -6.59 0.43
N ASP A 320 -17.99 -5.43 0.23
CA ASP A 320 -18.42 -4.99 -1.10
C ASP A 320 -17.43 -4.01 -1.77
N ILE A 321 -16.40 -3.51 -1.05
CA ILE A 321 -15.50 -2.45 -1.56
C ILE A 321 -14.03 -2.84 -1.46
N LEU A 322 -13.56 -3.39 -0.34
CA LEU A 322 -12.14 -3.70 -0.17
C LEU A 322 -11.58 -4.64 -1.28
N PRO A 323 -12.30 -5.68 -1.74
CA PRO A 323 -11.85 -6.53 -2.84
C PRO A 323 -11.58 -5.76 -4.12
N GLU A 324 -12.53 -4.93 -4.54
CA GLU A 324 -12.42 -4.11 -5.74
C GLU A 324 -11.28 -3.10 -5.65
N LEU A 325 -11.04 -2.53 -4.45
CA LEU A 325 -9.88 -1.66 -4.26
C LEU A 325 -8.56 -2.43 -4.38
N HIS A 326 -8.52 -3.68 -3.91
CA HIS A 326 -7.35 -4.54 -4.03
C HIS A 326 -7.05 -4.86 -5.49
N ASP A 327 -8.06 -5.26 -6.25
CA ASP A 327 -7.92 -5.62 -7.67
C ASP A 327 -7.51 -4.40 -8.52
N LEU A 328 -7.95 -3.20 -8.14
CA LEU A 328 -7.52 -1.94 -8.74
C LEU A 328 -6.16 -1.43 -8.24
N GLY A 329 -5.53 -2.12 -7.29
CA GLY A 329 -4.24 -1.73 -6.72
C GLY A 329 -4.30 -0.43 -5.90
N VAL A 330 -5.43 -0.12 -5.27
CA VAL A 330 -5.69 1.15 -4.57
C VAL A 330 -5.50 1.02 -3.07
N ALA A 331 -4.67 1.89 -2.49
CA ALA A 331 -4.46 1.91 -1.05
C ALA A 331 -5.73 2.42 -0.33
N ALA A 332 -6.10 1.81 0.79
CA ALA A 332 -7.40 2.06 1.41
C ALA A 332 -7.30 2.36 2.92
N TYR A 333 -7.95 3.43 3.37
CA TYR A 333 -8.06 3.81 4.78
C TYR A 333 -9.52 3.95 5.16
N ASN A 334 -10.05 2.93 5.82
CA ASN A 334 -11.42 3.01 6.29
C ASN A 334 -11.52 4.08 7.40
N TRP A 335 -12.67 4.74 7.53
CA TRP A 335 -12.88 5.56 8.72
C TRP A 335 -13.22 4.66 9.89
N GLY A 336 -12.51 4.88 11.01
CA GLY A 336 -12.68 4.24 12.31
C GLY A 336 -11.86 2.97 12.53
N LEU A 337 -11.02 2.95 13.56
CA LEU A 337 -10.36 1.72 14.02
C LEU A 337 -11.04 1.17 15.29
N VAL A 338 -10.99 1.95 16.37
CA VAL A 338 -11.53 1.58 17.69
C VAL A 338 -12.56 2.61 18.10
N ASN A 339 -13.76 2.15 18.43
CA ASN A 339 -14.83 3.00 18.95
C ASN A 339 -14.38 3.68 20.25
N GLY A 340 -14.62 4.99 20.30
CA GLY A 340 -14.17 5.86 21.35
C GLY A 340 -15.01 7.13 21.50
N ASP A 341 -14.40 8.13 22.10
CA ASP A 341 -15.09 9.37 22.47
C ASP A 341 -15.52 10.21 21.24
N GLN A 342 -14.98 9.92 20.04
CA GLN A 342 -15.53 10.42 18.77
C GLN A 342 -16.93 9.90 18.42
N GLN A 343 -17.32 8.73 18.95
CA GLN A 343 -18.63 8.11 18.71
C GLN A 343 -18.96 7.86 17.24
N THR A 344 -17.95 7.51 16.45
CA THR A 344 -18.02 7.29 15.00
C THR A 344 -18.78 6.02 14.59
N HIS A 345 -19.10 5.14 15.55
CA HIS A 345 -20.09 4.07 15.38
C HIS A 345 -21.51 4.59 15.14
N TRP A 346 -21.84 5.82 15.53
CA TRP A 346 -23.14 6.44 15.23
C TRP A 346 -23.16 7.04 13.82
N PRO A 347 -24.23 6.83 13.04
CA PRO A 347 -24.39 7.49 11.74
C PRO A 347 -24.47 9.00 11.84
N TRP A 348 -24.07 9.72 10.78
CA TRP A 348 -24.24 11.16 10.71
C TRP A 348 -25.69 11.59 10.94
N GLY A 349 -25.87 12.67 11.70
CA GLY A 349 -27.20 13.19 12.03
C GLY A 349 -27.95 12.42 13.13
N SER A 350 -27.34 11.39 13.74
CA SER A 350 -27.91 10.73 14.92
C SER A 350 -28.21 11.74 16.04
N PRO A 351 -29.41 11.71 16.64
CA PRO A 351 -29.74 12.61 17.74
C PRO A 351 -29.01 12.19 19.02
N PRO A 352 -28.87 13.11 20.00
CA PRO A 352 -28.39 12.74 21.33
C PRO A 352 -29.19 11.59 21.92
N GLN A 353 -28.49 10.62 22.49
CA GLN A 353 -29.08 9.42 23.10
C GLN A 353 -29.14 9.57 24.62
N THR A 354 -30.14 8.95 25.23
CA THR A 354 -30.34 8.97 26.69
C THR A 354 -29.85 7.70 27.39
N ASP A 355 -29.42 6.70 26.63
CA ASP A 355 -28.88 5.45 27.13
C ASP A 355 -27.67 5.00 26.28
N THR A 356 -27.14 3.82 26.59
CA THR A 356 -25.93 3.26 25.95
C THR A 356 -26.25 2.19 24.91
N THR A 357 -27.49 2.16 24.38
CA THR A 357 -27.87 1.20 23.35
C THR A 357 -27.14 1.55 22.06
N GLU A 358 -26.30 0.64 21.55
CA GLU A 358 -25.60 0.83 20.28
C GLU A 358 -26.59 0.86 19.09
N PRO A 359 -26.26 1.54 17.97
CA PRO A 359 -27.08 1.47 16.77
C PRO A 359 -27.08 0.03 16.21
N PRO A 360 -28.18 -0.42 15.56
CA PRO A 360 -28.26 -1.78 15.00
C PRO A 360 -27.14 -2.11 14.01
N LEU A 361 -26.67 -1.10 13.28
CA LEU A 361 -25.53 -1.18 12.38
C LEU A 361 -24.57 -0.02 12.72
N TRP A 362 -23.34 -0.36 13.08
CA TRP A 362 -22.31 0.65 13.30
C TRP A 362 -21.92 1.32 11.99
N PHE A 363 -21.61 2.61 12.08
CA PHE A 363 -21.29 3.41 10.91
C PHE A 363 -19.86 3.19 10.42
N HIS A 364 -18.87 3.33 11.31
CA HIS A 364 -17.44 3.28 10.99
C HIS A 364 -16.66 2.20 11.75
N ASP A 365 -16.42 2.35 13.06
CA ASP A 365 -15.39 1.60 13.80
C ASP A 365 -15.42 0.06 13.66
N LEU A 366 -14.24 -0.56 13.77
CA LEU A 366 -14.06 -2.02 13.63
C LEU A 366 -14.02 -2.75 14.97
N PHE A 367 -13.49 -2.10 16.00
CA PHE A 367 -13.35 -2.66 17.33
C PHE A 367 -14.12 -1.85 18.36
N ARG A 368 -14.66 -2.52 19.38
CA ARG A 368 -15.14 -1.88 20.61
C ARG A 368 -13.97 -1.34 21.42
N ARG A 369 -14.27 -0.47 22.39
CA ARG A 369 -13.26 0.19 23.25
C ARG A 369 -12.37 -0.80 24.02
N ASP A 370 -12.83 -2.03 24.23
CA ASP A 370 -12.12 -3.14 24.89
C ASP A 370 -11.33 -4.04 23.90
N GLY A 371 -11.35 -3.72 22.60
CA GLY A 371 -10.67 -4.46 21.55
C GLY A 371 -11.44 -5.64 20.96
N THR A 372 -12.67 -5.90 21.39
CA THR A 372 -13.51 -6.93 20.75
C THR A 372 -13.98 -6.45 19.37
N ALA A 373 -13.90 -7.30 18.36
CA ALA A 373 -14.37 -6.97 17.02
C ALA A 373 -15.89 -6.70 17.02
N TYR A 374 -16.33 -5.66 16.30
CA TYR A 374 -17.75 -5.41 16.06
C TYR A 374 -18.31 -6.51 15.15
N LEU A 375 -17.72 -6.68 13.96
CA LEU A 375 -18.01 -7.75 13.00
C LEU A 375 -16.73 -8.57 12.75
N PRO A 376 -16.60 -9.78 13.33
CA PRO A 376 -15.41 -10.61 13.15
C PRO A 376 -15.05 -10.91 11.68
N ALA A 377 -16.06 -11.09 10.82
CA ALA A 377 -15.85 -11.37 9.39
C ALA A 377 -15.13 -10.24 8.64
N GLU A 378 -15.32 -8.98 9.05
CA GLU A 378 -14.60 -7.86 8.43
C GLU A 378 -13.11 -7.84 8.84
N ILE A 379 -12.80 -8.27 10.07
CA ILE A 379 -11.41 -8.42 10.53
C ILE A 379 -10.73 -9.57 9.78
N GLU A 380 -11.43 -10.68 9.63
CA GLU A 380 -10.98 -11.84 8.86
C GLU A 380 -10.69 -11.47 7.40
N MET A 381 -11.46 -10.56 6.81
CA MET A 381 -11.21 -10.13 5.44
C MET A 381 -9.96 -9.25 5.28
N TYR A 382 -9.66 -8.37 6.24
CA TYR A 382 -8.36 -7.67 6.22
C TYR A 382 -7.18 -8.64 6.42
N GLN A 383 -7.34 -9.63 7.30
CA GLN A 383 -6.32 -10.67 7.51
C GLN A 383 -6.11 -11.50 6.23
N HIS A 384 -7.22 -11.82 5.54
CA HIS A 384 -7.21 -12.50 4.25
C HIS A 384 -6.36 -11.74 3.23
N TYR A 385 -6.66 -10.47 2.98
CA TYR A 385 -5.90 -9.67 2.01
C TYR A 385 -4.46 -9.43 2.43
N ARG A 386 -4.16 -9.34 3.74
CA ARG A 386 -2.77 -9.31 4.21
C ARG A 386 -2.01 -10.56 3.81
N LEU A 387 -2.62 -11.71 4.08
CA LEU A 387 -2.00 -13.00 3.86
C LEU A 387 -1.92 -13.33 2.37
N LEU A 388 -2.96 -13.01 1.61
CA LEU A 388 -2.99 -13.12 0.15
C LEU A 388 -1.82 -12.35 -0.46
N ASP A 389 -1.67 -11.05 -0.14
CA ASP A 389 -0.54 -10.24 -0.59
C ASP A 389 0.80 -10.88 -0.18
N THR A 390 0.93 -11.34 1.07
CA THR A 390 2.17 -11.99 1.54
C THR A 390 2.49 -13.27 0.75
N ALA A 391 1.48 -14.12 0.50
CA ALA A 391 1.63 -15.40 -0.17
C ALA A 391 1.92 -15.23 -1.66
N LEU A 392 1.18 -14.35 -2.36
CA LEU A 392 1.40 -14.06 -3.78
C LEU A 392 2.74 -13.39 -4.04
N ARG A 393 3.24 -12.62 -3.07
CA ARG A 393 4.56 -11.99 -3.11
C ARG A 393 5.67 -12.88 -2.56
N SER A 394 5.40 -14.11 -2.14
CA SER A 394 6.45 -15.02 -1.71
C SER A 394 7.29 -15.48 -2.90
N ALA A 395 8.58 -15.63 -2.66
CA ALA A 395 9.49 -16.22 -3.64
C ALA A 395 8.96 -17.60 -4.01
N ASP A 396 8.61 -18.43 -3.05
CA ASP A 396 8.29 -19.85 -3.29
C ASP A 396 6.89 -20.09 -3.87
N SER A 397 6.20 -19.04 -4.33
CA SER A 397 4.94 -19.18 -5.05
C SER A 397 5.12 -19.88 -6.39
N ARG A 398 4.31 -20.91 -6.62
CA ARG A 398 4.24 -21.70 -7.86
C ARG A 398 2.79 -21.93 -8.25
N VAL A 399 2.46 -21.75 -9.52
CA VAL A 399 1.13 -22.09 -10.05
C VAL A 399 1.00 -23.61 -10.14
N ILE A 400 -0.11 -24.15 -9.66
CA ILE A 400 -0.54 -25.52 -9.90
C ILE A 400 -1.40 -25.52 -11.15
N ALA A 401 -1.08 -26.43 -12.08
CA ALA A 401 -1.81 -26.54 -13.32
C ALA A 401 -3.27 -26.95 -13.08
N ILE A 402 -4.18 -26.20 -13.68
CA ILE A 402 -5.61 -26.48 -13.77
C ILE A 402 -5.93 -26.60 -15.26
N ASP A 403 -6.61 -27.68 -15.65
CA ASP A 403 -7.03 -27.87 -17.03
C ASP A 403 -8.24 -26.99 -17.33
N ASN A 404 -8.21 -26.23 -18.43
CA ASN A 404 -9.30 -25.36 -18.85
C ASN A 404 -9.81 -24.41 -17.72
N PRO A 405 -8.93 -23.60 -17.10
CA PRO A 405 -9.25 -22.79 -15.93
C PRO A 405 -10.25 -21.66 -16.21
N SER A 406 -10.31 -21.20 -17.46
CA SER A 406 -11.18 -20.11 -17.94
C SER A 406 -12.28 -20.62 -18.88
N PHE A 407 -12.51 -21.94 -18.91
CA PHE A 407 -13.59 -22.56 -19.69
C PHE A 407 -13.55 -22.36 -21.22
N GLU A 408 -12.39 -21.98 -21.78
CA GLU A 408 -12.18 -21.70 -23.20
C GLU A 408 -12.00 -22.91 -24.12
N ALA A 409 -11.76 -24.11 -23.58
CA ALA A 409 -11.49 -25.30 -24.41
C ALA A 409 -12.64 -25.68 -25.36
N ASN A 410 -13.85 -25.21 -25.06
CA ASN A 410 -15.03 -25.40 -25.88
C ASN A 410 -15.28 -24.15 -26.71
N ASP A 411 -14.95 -24.16 -28.00
CA ASP A 411 -15.33 -23.05 -28.89
C ASP A 411 -16.85 -23.08 -29.14
N LEU A 412 -17.59 -22.25 -28.40
CA LEU A 412 -19.03 -22.06 -28.60
C LEU A 412 -19.38 -21.19 -29.81
N GLY A 413 -18.38 -20.72 -30.58
CA GLY A 413 -18.59 -19.98 -31.82
C GLY A 413 -19.23 -18.61 -31.64
N GLY A 414 -19.07 -17.99 -30.45
CA GLY A 414 -19.55 -16.64 -30.19
C GLY A 414 -21.07 -16.48 -30.19
N VAL A 415 -21.85 -17.55 -29.98
CA VAL A 415 -23.33 -17.49 -29.95
C VAL A 415 -23.82 -17.29 -28.51
N PRO A 416 -24.34 -16.10 -28.15
CA PRO A 416 -25.00 -15.89 -26.87
C PRO A 416 -26.30 -16.70 -26.85
N ASP A 417 -26.60 -17.33 -25.73
CA ASP A 417 -27.90 -17.91 -25.43
C ASP A 417 -28.34 -19.09 -26.33
N THR A 418 -27.61 -20.21 -26.28
CA THR A 418 -28.33 -21.49 -26.33
C THR A 418 -28.02 -22.31 -25.08
N THR A 419 -29.07 -22.47 -24.29
CA THR A 419 -29.22 -23.17 -23.01
C THR A 419 -28.94 -24.68 -23.06
N ALA A 420 -28.09 -25.13 -24.01
CA ALA A 420 -27.95 -26.52 -24.40
C ALA A 420 -26.52 -27.10 -24.24
N HIS A 421 -25.51 -26.27 -23.98
CA HIS A 421 -24.11 -26.72 -23.94
C HIS A 421 -23.63 -26.96 -22.50
N ARG A 422 -24.08 -28.07 -21.91
CA ARG A 422 -23.54 -28.63 -20.65
C ARG A 422 -22.14 -29.23 -20.87
N VAL A 423 -21.20 -28.39 -21.27
CA VAL A 423 -19.83 -28.81 -21.56
C VAL A 423 -18.91 -28.16 -20.53
N PHE A 424 -18.14 -28.98 -19.83
CA PHE A 424 -17.16 -28.55 -18.84
C PHE A 424 -15.86 -29.32 -19.10
N ASP A 425 -15.31 -29.21 -20.30
CA ASP A 425 -14.11 -29.96 -20.68
C ASP A 425 -13.00 -29.74 -19.63
N GLY A 426 -12.44 -30.84 -19.11
CA GLY A 426 -11.50 -30.82 -17.98
C GLY A 426 -12.13 -30.89 -16.58
N TRP A 427 -13.45 -30.75 -16.45
CA TRP A 427 -14.16 -30.73 -15.18
C TRP A 427 -15.29 -31.76 -15.12
N THR A 428 -15.61 -32.24 -13.92
CA THR A 428 -16.62 -33.28 -13.68
C THR A 428 -17.72 -32.76 -12.78
N ILE A 429 -18.98 -33.01 -13.13
CA ILE A 429 -20.12 -32.69 -12.26
C ILE A 429 -20.15 -33.64 -11.06
N THR A 430 -20.07 -33.10 -9.84
CA THR A 430 -20.10 -33.88 -8.58
C THR A 430 -21.47 -33.82 -7.89
N ARG A 431 -22.22 -32.74 -8.09
CA ARG A 431 -23.57 -32.56 -7.57
C ARG A 431 -24.45 -31.83 -8.58
N GLU A 432 -25.67 -32.34 -8.76
CA GLU A 432 -26.69 -31.74 -9.62
C GLU A 432 -28.07 -31.91 -8.95
N SER A 433 -28.70 -30.81 -8.52
CA SER A 433 -29.98 -30.85 -7.80
C SER A 433 -31.13 -30.07 -8.46
N GLY A 434 -30.82 -29.20 -9.43
CA GLY A 434 -31.78 -28.32 -10.10
C GLY A 434 -32.36 -28.88 -11.41
N ALA A 435 -33.46 -28.27 -11.88
CA ALA A 435 -34.06 -28.58 -13.19
C ALA A 435 -33.40 -27.80 -14.36
N TRP A 436 -32.71 -26.70 -14.04
CA TRP A 436 -31.86 -25.90 -14.91
C TRP A 436 -30.46 -25.90 -14.29
N VAL A 437 -29.43 -26.23 -15.07
CA VAL A 437 -28.08 -26.43 -14.53
C VAL A 437 -27.02 -25.93 -15.51
N GLY A 438 -25.84 -25.64 -14.98
CA GLY A 438 -24.75 -24.87 -15.60
C GLY A 438 -24.18 -25.34 -16.94
N GLY A 439 -23.21 -24.58 -17.45
CA GLY A 439 -22.45 -24.85 -18.67
C GLY A 439 -21.42 -23.75 -18.95
N THR A 440 -20.84 -23.74 -20.13
CA THR A 440 -20.02 -22.62 -20.64
C THR A 440 -20.90 -21.68 -21.47
N ILE A 441 -20.63 -20.38 -21.43
CA ILE A 441 -21.32 -19.34 -22.21
C ILE A 441 -20.34 -18.23 -22.60
N VAL A 442 -20.65 -17.50 -23.68
CA VAL A 442 -20.04 -16.20 -24.02
C VAL A 442 -20.94 -15.09 -23.45
N PRO A 443 -20.59 -14.47 -22.30
CA PRO A 443 -21.37 -13.38 -21.73
C PRO A 443 -21.39 -12.15 -22.65
N ASP A 444 -22.46 -11.38 -22.56
CA ASP A 444 -22.64 -10.13 -23.31
C ASP A 444 -23.04 -8.98 -22.38
N ALA A 445 -23.32 -7.81 -22.96
CA ALA A 445 -23.73 -6.61 -22.21
C ALA A 445 -25.07 -6.77 -21.45
N SER A 446 -25.84 -7.82 -21.68
CA SER A 446 -27.01 -8.15 -20.85
C SER A 446 -26.65 -8.93 -19.58
N HIS A 447 -25.42 -9.44 -19.50
CA HIS A 447 -24.89 -10.16 -18.36
C HIS A 447 -24.02 -9.26 -17.50
N PHE A 448 -23.06 -8.55 -18.10
CA PHE A 448 -22.07 -7.75 -17.39
C PHE A 448 -21.85 -6.40 -18.05
N ASP A 449 -21.41 -5.42 -17.25
CA ASP A 449 -21.06 -4.07 -17.69
C ASP A 449 -19.58 -3.97 -18.14
N GLU A 450 -18.84 -5.07 -18.01
CA GLU A 450 -17.42 -5.19 -18.33
C GLU A 450 -17.14 -6.56 -19.00
N PRO A 451 -16.00 -6.71 -19.70
CA PRO A 451 -15.66 -7.95 -20.38
C PRO A 451 -15.42 -9.09 -19.38
N VAL A 452 -15.47 -10.33 -19.89
CA VAL A 452 -15.02 -11.50 -19.13
C VAL A 452 -13.54 -11.32 -18.75
N PRO A 453 -13.14 -11.70 -17.52
CA PRO A 453 -11.77 -11.52 -17.03
C PRO A 453 -10.68 -12.18 -17.88
N ASP A 454 -10.89 -13.42 -18.32
CA ASP A 454 -9.96 -14.14 -19.20
C ASP A 454 -10.70 -14.77 -20.40
N GLY A 455 -10.20 -14.53 -21.61
CA GLY A 455 -10.80 -15.05 -22.83
C GLY A 455 -12.11 -14.38 -23.25
N GLU A 456 -13.05 -15.18 -23.75
CA GLU A 456 -14.36 -14.74 -24.26
C GLU A 456 -15.53 -15.48 -23.58
N GLN A 457 -15.25 -16.50 -22.78
CA GLN A 457 -16.21 -17.45 -22.23
C GLN A 457 -16.06 -17.57 -20.72
N ALA A 458 -17.16 -17.91 -20.06
CA ALA A 458 -17.14 -18.21 -18.64
C ALA A 458 -18.05 -19.40 -18.33
N MET A 459 -17.83 -20.03 -17.17
CA MET A 459 -18.79 -20.97 -16.61
C MET A 459 -19.98 -20.20 -16.06
N PHE A 460 -21.20 -20.66 -16.37
CA PHE A 460 -22.41 -20.31 -15.62
C PHE A 460 -22.84 -21.51 -14.78
N ALA A 461 -23.20 -21.28 -13.52
CA ALA A 461 -23.55 -22.30 -12.54
C ALA A 461 -24.93 -22.02 -11.93
N VAL A 462 -25.80 -23.04 -11.93
CA VAL A 462 -27.14 -23.02 -11.31
C VAL A 462 -27.34 -24.34 -10.60
N ASP A 463 -27.47 -24.33 -9.27
CA ASP A 463 -27.70 -25.53 -8.43
C ASP A 463 -26.78 -26.72 -8.77
N ILE A 464 -25.50 -26.44 -9.02
CA ILE A 464 -24.50 -27.39 -9.51
C ILE A 464 -23.20 -27.28 -8.72
N GLU A 465 -22.48 -28.40 -8.60
CA GLU A 465 -21.08 -28.44 -8.20
C GLU A 465 -20.29 -29.19 -9.29
N ILE A 466 -19.17 -28.60 -9.70
CA ILE A 466 -18.19 -29.24 -10.57
C ILE A 466 -16.84 -29.34 -9.86
N ALA A 467 -16.04 -30.32 -10.24
CA ALA A 467 -14.73 -30.55 -9.66
C ALA A 467 -13.69 -30.93 -10.72
N GLN A 468 -12.44 -30.62 -10.44
CA GLN A 468 -11.29 -31.12 -11.19
C GLN A 468 -10.25 -31.66 -10.22
N THR A 469 -9.96 -32.96 -10.34
CA THR A 469 -8.81 -33.56 -9.66
C THR A 469 -7.53 -33.17 -10.42
N LEU A 470 -6.57 -32.60 -9.71
CA LEU A 470 -5.33 -32.07 -10.26
C LEU A 470 -4.24 -33.15 -10.31
N SER A 471 -3.20 -32.91 -11.10
CA SER A 471 -2.01 -33.78 -11.13
C SER A 471 -1.16 -33.66 -9.86
N ASP A 472 -1.20 -32.49 -9.22
CA ASP A 472 -0.46 -32.20 -8.01
C ASP A 472 -1.12 -32.82 -6.77
N THR A 473 -0.30 -33.10 -5.76
CA THR A 473 -0.74 -33.63 -4.47
C THR A 473 -0.56 -32.60 -3.37
N LEU A 474 -1.32 -32.75 -2.28
CA LEU A 474 -1.18 -31.94 -1.08
C LEU A 474 0.22 -32.11 -0.48
N GLU A 475 0.94 -31.01 -0.30
CA GLU A 475 2.25 -30.95 0.33
C GLU A 475 2.08 -30.47 1.78
N SER A 476 2.89 -30.99 2.69
CA SER A 476 2.93 -30.51 4.08
C SER A 476 3.60 -29.13 4.17
N GLU A 477 3.29 -28.35 5.21
CA GLU A 477 3.90 -27.03 5.49
C GLU A 477 3.80 -26.05 4.32
N THR A 478 2.74 -26.17 3.53
CA THR A 478 2.55 -25.41 2.29
C THR A 478 1.28 -24.57 2.42
N TYR A 479 1.37 -23.32 1.98
CA TYR A 479 0.20 -22.48 1.78
C TYR A 479 -0.36 -22.69 0.38
N TYR A 480 -1.68 -22.71 0.26
CA TYR A 480 -2.35 -22.74 -1.03
C TYR A 480 -3.25 -21.52 -1.15
N VAL A 481 -3.18 -20.82 -2.28
CA VAL A 481 -4.05 -19.70 -2.62
C VAL A 481 -4.90 -20.14 -3.81
N LEU A 482 -6.20 -20.31 -3.58
CA LEU A 482 -7.18 -20.56 -4.64
C LEU A 482 -7.85 -19.23 -4.97
N GLN A 483 -7.71 -18.78 -6.22
CA GLN A 483 -8.34 -17.58 -6.76
C GLN A 483 -9.32 -17.98 -7.85
N VAL A 484 -10.48 -17.32 -7.88
CA VAL A 484 -11.54 -17.53 -8.87
C VAL A 484 -12.15 -16.18 -9.18
N ASP A 485 -12.28 -15.86 -10.46
CA ASP A 485 -13.02 -14.66 -10.86
C ASP A 485 -14.52 -15.00 -10.83
N VAL A 486 -15.28 -14.27 -10.01
CA VAL A 486 -16.71 -14.53 -9.77
C VAL A 486 -17.52 -13.38 -10.37
N GLY A 487 -18.55 -13.70 -11.14
CA GLY A 487 -19.40 -12.70 -11.80
C GLY A 487 -20.79 -12.57 -11.15
N HIS A 488 -21.20 -11.34 -10.84
CA HIS A 488 -22.57 -11.00 -10.45
C HIS A 488 -23.34 -10.46 -11.65
N ARG A 489 -24.22 -11.28 -12.21
CA ARG A 489 -25.00 -10.91 -13.39
C ARG A 489 -25.96 -9.73 -13.15
N ASN A 490 -26.02 -8.82 -14.13
CA ASN A 490 -27.02 -7.77 -14.23
C ASN A 490 -28.48 -8.26 -14.05
N GLY A 491 -29.25 -7.56 -13.22
CA GLY A 491 -30.67 -7.78 -12.99
C GLY A 491 -31.00 -9.04 -12.18
N ARG A 492 -30.01 -9.65 -11.52
CA ARG A 492 -30.15 -10.86 -10.70
C ARG A 492 -29.56 -10.64 -9.32
N SER A 493 -30.02 -11.40 -8.33
CA SER A 493 -29.35 -11.47 -7.04
C SER A 493 -28.20 -12.47 -7.12
N LEU A 494 -27.02 -12.09 -6.62
CA LEU A 494 -25.92 -13.02 -6.38
C LEU A 494 -26.40 -14.14 -5.44
N PRO A 495 -26.44 -15.41 -5.89
CA PRO A 495 -26.85 -16.53 -5.06
C PRO A 495 -25.71 -16.95 -4.12
N ASP A 496 -25.98 -17.90 -3.22
CA ASP A 496 -24.90 -18.53 -2.46
C ASP A 496 -24.02 -19.32 -3.42
N TYR A 497 -22.72 -19.06 -3.38
CA TYR A 497 -21.73 -19.74 -4.19
C TYR A 497 -20.53 -20.09 -3.33
N ASP A 498 -19.75 -21.07 -3.78
CA ASP A 498 -18.51 -21.41 -3.12
C ASP A 498 -17.48 -22.01 -4.07
N PHE A 499 -16.23 -21.93 -3.68
CA PHE A 499 -15.13 -22.64 -4.33
C PHE A 499 -14.15 -23.15 -3.27
N ASP A 500 -13.69 -24.38 -3.43
CA ASP A 500 -12.98 -25.07 -2.35
C ASP A 500 -11.85 -25.96 -2.86
N LEU A 501 -10.82 -26.07 -2.03
CA LEU A 501 -9.71 -26.99 -2.21
C LEU A 501 -9.95 -28.26 -1.39
N PHE A 502 -9.81 -29.40 -2.04
CA PHE A 502 -9.93 -30.73 -1.47
C PHE A 502 -8.61 -31.49 -1.61
N ALA A 503 -8.38 -32.45 -0.72
CA ALA A 503 -7.31 -33.43 -0.85
C ALA A 503 -7.84 -34.83 -0.56
N GLY A 504 -7.72 -35.75 -1.52
CA GLY A 504 -8.21 -37.13 -1.36
C GLY A 504 -9.72 -37.23 -1.12
N GLY A 505 -10.49 -36.27 -1.65
CA GLY A 505 -11.94 -36.17 -1.48
C GLY A 505 -12.41 -35.57 -0.14
N VAL A 506 -11.48 -35.02 0.66
CA VAL A 506 -11.78 -34.29 1.90
C VAL A 506 -11.55 -32.80 1.69
N GLU A 507 -12.52 -31.98 2.03
CA GLU A 507 -12.43 -30.51 1.96
C GLU A 507 -11.38 -30.01 2.94
N LEU A 508 -10.50 -29.12 2.47
CA LEU A 508 -9.54 -28.44 3.33
C LEU A 508 -10.22 -27.22 3.97
N THR A 509 -9.93 -26.99 5.25
CA THR A 509 -10.43 -25.78 5.92
C THR A 509 -9.54 -24.60 5.56
N PRO A 510 -10.09 -23.53 4.95
CA PRO A 510 -9.31 -22.33 4.69
C PRO A 510 -8.99 -21.60 6.00
N LEU A 511 -7.92 -20.81 5.98
CA LEU A 511 -7.57 -19.90 7.06
C LEU A 511 -8.57 -18.74 7.19
N THR A 512 -9.25 -18.43 6.09
CA THR A 512 -10.24 -17.36 5.95
C THR A 512 -11.45 -17.87 5.16
N SER A 513 -12.63 -17.56 5.66
CA SER A 513 -13.93 -18.04 5.17
C SER A 513 -14.78 -16.93 4.56
N ALA A 514 -14.38 -15.67 4.74
CA ALA A 514 -15.03 -14.53 4.11
C ALA A 514 -14.78 -14.54 2.60
N LEU A 515 -15.86 -14.55 1.82
CA LEU A 515 -15.83 -14.41 0.37
C LEU A 515 -16.02 -12.95 -0.05
N SER A 516 -15.33 -12.58 -1.12
CA SER A 516 -15.43 -11.29 -1.78
C SER A 516 -16.62 -11.30 -2.73
N ASN A 517 -17.55 -10.35 -2.60
CA ASN A 517 -18.76 -10.35 -3.42
C ASN A 517 -18.70 -9.33 -4.57
N PRO A 518 -18.93 -9.76 -5.81
CA PRO A 518 -19.03 -8.85 -6.93
C PRO A 518 -20.20 -7.88 -6.84
N VAL A 519 -19.93 -6.63 -7.22
CA VAL A 519 -20.96 -5.62 -7.50
C VAL A 519 -21.81 -6.11 -8.66
N GLU A 520 -23.12 -5.84 -8.63
CA GLU A 520 -24.02 -6.20 -9.73
C GLU A 520 -23.49 -5.66 -11.07
N GLY A 521 -23.41 -6.54 -12.06
CA GLY A 521 -22.89 -6.27 -13.40
C GLY A 521 -21.37 -6.42 -13.53
N GLN A 522 -20.65 -6.80 -12.48
CA GLN A 522 -19.19 -6.85 -12.44
C GLN A 522 -18.65 -8.23 -12.06
N TRP A 523 -17.35 -8.38 -12.23
CA TRP A 523 -16.52 -9.49 -11.79
C TRP A 523 -15.62 -9.04 -10.64
N THR A 524 -15.33 -9.95 -9.73
CA THR A 524 -14.36 -9.73 -8.65
C THR A 524 -13.48 -10.97 -8.53
N GLU A 525 -12.18 -10.78 -8.30
CA GLU A 525 -11.32 -11.88 -7.90
C GLU A 525 -11.63 -12.26 -6.45
N SER A 526 -12.26 -13.42 -6.27
CA SER A 526 -12.49 -14.01 -4.94
C SER A 526 -11.40 -15.03 -4.65
N SER A 527 -10.98 -15.13 -3.39
CA SER A 527 -9.89 -16.04 -3.04
C SER A 527 -10.02 -16.67 -1.66
N LYS A 528 -9.38 -17.83 -1.50
CA LYS A 528 -9.23 -18.54 -0.22
C LYS A 528 -7.77 -18.93 -0.03
N VAL A 529 -7.28 -18.76 1.20
CA VAL A 529 -5.94 -19.19 1.59
C VAL A 529 -6.03 -20.39 2.53
N TYR A 530 -5.26 -21.43 2.24
CA TYR A 530 -5.16 -22.65 3.03
C TYR A 530 -3.73 -22.79 3.56
N GLN A 531 -3.57 -23.51 4.67
CA GLN A 531 -2.26 -23.90 5.18
C GLN A 531 -2.29 -25.36 5.62
N THR A 532 -1.34 -26.14 5.13
CA THR A 532 -1.17 -27.53 5.53
C THR A 532 -0.16 -27.66 6.67
N ALA A 533 -0.43 -28.56 7.61
CA ALA A 533 0.47 -28.82 8.73
C ALA A 533 1.62 -29.76 8.33
N ALA A 534 2.71 -29.75 9.10
CA ALA A 534 3.87 -30.63 8.85
C ALA A 534 3.54 -32.12 8.75
N ASN A 535 2.57 -32.58 9.55
CA ASN A 535 2.14 -33.98 9.58
C ASN A 535 0.66 -34.11 9.16
N ASP A 536 0.24 -33.34 8.16
CA ASP A 536 -1.12 -33.41 7.66
C ASP A 536 -1.43 -34.85 7.17
N PRO A 537 -2.52 -35.49 7.64
CA PRO A 537 -2.87 -36.86 7.24
C PRO A 537 -3.27 -36.98 5.76
N LEU A 538 -3.60 -35.87 5.10
CA LEU A 538 -3.95 -35.82 3.68
C LEU A 538 -2.74 -35.54 2.78
N ALA A 539 -1.54 -35.31 3.35
CA ALA A 539 -0.33 -35.11 2.57
C ALA A 539 -0.08 -36.27 1.59
N GLY A 540 0.23 -35.93 0.33
CA GLY A 540 0.38 -36.88 -0.78
C GLY A 540 -0.92 -37.34 -1.43
N GLN A 541 -2.10 -36.93 -0.93
CA GLN A 541 -3.35 -37.13 -1.65
C GLN A 541 -3.48 -36.14 -2.81
N ALA A 542 -4.15 -36.54 -3.89
CA ALA A 542 -4.40 -35.66 -5.03
C ALA A 542 -5.23 -34.45 -4.59
N LEU A 543 -4.81 -33.26 -5.06
CA LEU A 543 -5.59 -32.04 -4.91
C LEU A 543 -6.81 -32.07 -5.82
N GLU A 544 -7.88 -31.43 -5.41
CA GLU A 544 -9.08 -31.26 -6.21
C GLU A 544 -9.67 -29.88 -5.95
N VAL A 545 -9.99 -29.14 -7.01
CA VAL A 545 -10.72 -27.87 -6.91
C VAL A 545 -12.18 -28.12 -7.19
N ARG A 546 -13.06 -27.50 -6.40
CA ARG A 546 -14.51 -27.53 -6.63
C ARG A 546 -15.07 -26.12 -6.75
N LEU A 547 -16.04 -25.97 -7.65
CA LEU A 547 -16.84 -24.76 -7.82
C LEU A 547 -18.30 -25.12 -7.63
N SER A 548 -19.03 -24.35 -6.84
CA SER A 548 -20.41 -24.65 -6.49
C SER A 548 -21.28 -23.39 -6.50
N SER A 549 -22.53 -23.57 -6.92
CA SER A 549 -23.58 -22.57 -6.80
C SER A 549 -24.85 -23.22 -6.25
N THR A 550 -25.57 -22.49 -5.39
CA THR A 550 -26.86 -22.89 -4.83
C THR A 550 -27.86 -21.75 -5.05
N GLY A 551 -28.91 -22.02 -5.82
CA GLY A 551 -29.92 -21.04 -6.22
C GLY A 551 -29.83 -20.70 -7.69
N PHE A 552 -29.66 -19.40 -7.98
CA PHE A 552 -29.68 -18.88 -9.35
C PHE A 552 -28.28 -18.89 -10.00
N GLU A 553 -28.07 -18.04 -11.00
CA GLU A 553 -26.87 -18.02 -11.83
C GLU A 553 -25.70 -17.32 -11.11
N THR A 554 -24.63 -18.08 -10.84
CA THR A 554 -23.29 -17.55 -10.55
C THR A 554 -22.41 -17.78 -11.75
N PHE A 555 -21.47 -16.88 -12.02
CA PHE A 555 -20.48 -17.08 -13.05
C PHE A 555 -19.09 -17.27 -12.44
N PHE A 556 -18.31 -18.18 -13.02
CA PHE A 556 -16.94 -18.44 -12.63
C PHE A 556 -16.04 -18.38 -13.86
N ASP A 557 -14.87 -17.79 -13.68
CA ASP A 557 -13.84 -17.72 -14.69
C ASP A 557 -12.44 -17.79 -14.08
N ASN A 558 -11.43 -18.07 -14.92
CA ASN A 558 -10.02 -17.89 -14.64
C ASN A 558 -9.57 -18.48 -13.29
N VAL A 559 -9.87 -19.76 -13.06
CA VAL A 559 -9.54 -20.46 -11.81
C VAL A 559 -8.02 -20.64 -11.69
N ARG A 560 -7.42 -20.15 -10.60
CA ARG A 560 -5.98 -20.26 -10.32
C ARG A 560 -5.74 -20.91 -8.97
N LEU A 561 -4.79 -21.84 -8.92
CA LEU A 561 -4.28 -22.39 -7.67
C LEU A 561 -2.77 -22.15 -7.58
N ILE A 562 -2.33 -21.56 -6.48
CA ILE A 562 -0.93 -21.22 -6.23
C ILE A 562 -0.50 -21.92 -4.95
N ALA A 563 0.59 -22.67 -4.98
CA ALA A 563 1.24 -23.24 -3.80
C ALA A 563 2.44 -22.39 -3.38
N VAL A 564 2.67 -22.28 -2.07
CA VAL A 564 3.72 -21.43 -1.48
C VAL A 564 4.34 -22.17 -0.30
N ASN A 565 5.61 -22.57 -0.43
CA ASN A 565 6.27 -23.45 0.57
C ASN A 565 6.79 -22.69 1.80
N SER A 566 7.05 -21.39 1.68
CA SER A 566 7.32 -20.52 2.82
C SER A 566 6.72 -19.14 2.58
N LEU A 567 6.29 -18.47 3.66
CA LEU A 567 5.97 -17.05 3.63
C LEU A 567 7.21 -16.19 3.84
N ASP A 568 8.39 -16.72 3.50
CA ASP A 568 9.56 -15.88 3.46
C ASP A 568 9.24 -14.77 2.46
N GLU A 569 9.18 -13.55 2.97
CA GLU A 569 9.12 -12.37 2.12
C GLU A 569 10.23 -12.54 1.09
N ILE A 570 9.98 -12.17 -0.18
CA ILE A 570 11.07 -12.01 -1.14
C ILE A 570 12.07 -11.05 -0.48
N GLY A 571 13.12 -11.65 0.08
CA GLY A 571 14.13 -10.96 0.84
C GLY A 571 15.03 -10.24 -0.15
N VAL A 572 15.29 -8.96 0.14
CA VAL A 572 16.10 -8.03 -0.64
C VAL A 572 15.71 -8.02 -2.12
N THR A 573 14.99 -6.97 -2.51
CA THR A 573 14.82 -6.53 -3.90
C THR A 573 16.09 -6.90 -4.70
N SER A 574 15.95 -7.68 -5.78
CA SER A 574 17.04 -8.08 -6.70
C SER A 574 17.88 -9.34 -6.42
N ASP A 575 17.51 -10.21 -5.47
CA ASP A 575 18.00 -11.61 -5.40
C ASP A 575 17.19 -12.51 -6.36
N LEU A 576 17.73 -12.77 -7.55
CA LEU A 576 17.03 -13.43 -8.65
C LEU A 576 17.31 -14.93 -8.72
N ASP A 577 18.36 -15.44 -8.06
CA ASP A 577 18.64 -16.89 -7.98
C ASP A 577 18.30 -17.55 -6.63
N ARG A 578 17.89 -16.73 -5.64
CA ARG A 578 17.41 -17.13 -4.31
C ARG A 578 18.47 -17.81 -3.46
N ASP A 579 19.74 -17.50 -3.66
CA ASP A 579 20.79 -18.00 -2.79
C ASP A 579 20.96 -17.16 -1.49
N GLY A 580 20.17 -16.09 -1.36
CA GLY A 580 20.17 -15.18 -0.22
C GLY A 580 21.24 -14.09 -0.30
N GLN A 581 21.90 -13.93 -1.45
CA GLN A 581 22.90 -12.89 -1.70
C GLN A 581 22.66 -12.21 -3.05
N ILE A 582 22.84 -10.88 -3.10
CA ILE A 582 22.86 -10.17 -4.39
C ILE A 582 24.28 -10.28 -4.96
N THR A 583 24.45 -11.06 -6.01
CA THR A 583 25.74 -11.40 -6.61
C THR A 583 25.78 -11.16 -8.12
N PRO A 584 26.94 -11.33 -8.79
CA PRO A 584 26.99 -11.31 -10.25
C PRO A 584 26.16 -12.39 -10.95
N ALA A 585 25.70 -13.43 -10.22
CA ALA A 585 24.79 -14.44 -10.78
C ALA A 585 23.40 -13.85 -11.04
N ASP A 586 22.87 -13.07 -10.09
CA ASP A 586 21.61 -12.34 -10.23
C ASP A 586 21.67 -11.34 -11.37
N TRP A 587 22.80 -10.63 -11.48
CA TRP A 587 23.03 -9.71 -12.60
C TRP A 587 22.93 -10.42 -13.96
N SER A 588 23.38 -11.67 -14.03
CA SER A 588 23.31 -12.48 -15.26
C SER A 588 21.88 -12.89 -15.59
N LEU A 589 21.05 -13.18 -14.57
CA LEU A 589 19.63 -13.48 -14.74
C LEU A 589 18.83 -12.25 -15.15
N PHE A 590 19.12 -11.11 -14.53
CA PHE A 590 18.53 -9.82 -14.88
C PHE A 590 18.79 -9.48 -16.35
N LEU A 591 20.06 -9.54 -16.78
CA LEU A 591 20.48 -9.26 -18.16
C LEU A 591 19.87 -10.20 -19.20
N ALA A 592 19.64 -11.46 -18.83
CA ALA A 592 19.12 -12.47 -19.75
C ALA A 592 17.68 -12.15 -20.23
N ASN A 593 16.96 -11.36 -19.45
CA ASN A 593 15.57 -10.99 -19.69
C ASN A 593 15.40 -9.46 -19.83
N SER A 594 16.48 -8.68 -19.98
CA SER A 594 16.35 -7.24 -20.16
C SER A 594 15.59 -6.88 -21.43
N TYR A 595 14.66 -5.94 -21.30
CA TYR A 595 13.71 -5.46 -22.29
C TYR A 595 12.73 -6.54 -22.80
N THR A 596 12.28 -7.44 -21.91
CA THR A 596 11.27 -8.45 -22.25
C THR A 596 9.94 -8.18 -21.56
N ASP A 597 8.85 -8.34 -22.31
CA ASP A 597 7.50 -8.45 -21.76
C ASP A 597 7.36 -9.80 -21.03
N LEU A 598 6.97 -9.73 -19.76
CA LEU A 598 6.84 -10.84 -18.85
C LEU A 598 5.38 -11.07 -18.40
N SER A 599 4.42 -10.32 -18.95
CA SER A 599 3.01 -10.38 -18.57
C SER A 599 2.37 -11.78 -18.71
N GLY A 600 2.93 -12.64 -19.56
CA GLY A 600 2.52 -14.04 -19.72
C GLY A 600 3.09 -15.03 -18.68
N TYR A 601 3.86 -14.55 -17.70
CA TYR A 601 4.43 -15.33 -16.60
C TYR A 601 3.71 -15.03 -15.28
N SER A 602 3.78 -15.95 -14.31
CA SER A 602 3.25 -15.64 -12.96
C SER A 602 4.06 -14.54 -12.27
N PRO A 603 3.52 -13.81 -11.27
CA PRO A 603 4.26 -12.74 -10.58
C PRO A 603 5.64 -13.13 -10.04
N ALA A 604 5.79 -14.35 -9.49
CA ALA A 604 7.11 -14.83 -9.07
C ALA A 604 8.03 -15.20 -10.23
N GLN A 605 7.48 -15.68 -11.35
CA GLN A 605 8.26 -15.95 -12.55
C GLN A 605 8.70 -14.66 -13.25
N GLN A 606 7.87 -13.62 -13.21
CA GLN A 606 8.19 -12.25 -13.60
C GLN A 606 9.35 -11.74 -12.75
N PHE A 607 9.20 -11.78 -11.41
CA PHE A 607 10.25 -11.38 -10.48
C PHE A 607 11.59 -12.10 -10.72
N LEU A 608 11.58 -13.43 -10.83
CA LEU A 608 12.78 -14.23 -11.14
C LEU A 608 13.42 -13.91 -12.50
N ARG A 609 12.66 -13.28 -13.40
CA ARG A 609 13.11 -12.81 -14.71
C ARG A 609 13.47 -11.33 -14.70
N GLY A 610 13.56 -10.71 -13.52
CA GLY A 610 14.01 -9.34 -13.37
C GLY A 610 12.91 -8.29 -13.47
N ASP A 611 11.64 -8.67 -13.37
CA ASP A 611 10.53 -7.74 -13.08
C ASP A 611 10.52 -7.41 -11.58
N ILE A 612 11.39 -6.48 -11.20
CA ILE A 612 11.66 -6.11 -9.82
C ILE A 612 10.62 -5.08 -9.34
N ASP A 613 10.17 -4.21 -10.24
CA ASP A 613 9.15 -3.18 -9.97
C ASP A 613 7.71 -3.69 -10.20
N ARG A 614 7.55 -4.89 -10.77
CA ARG A 614 6.31 -5.67 -10.88
C ARG A 614 5.29 -5.07 -11.83
N ASP A 615 5.75 -4.48 -12.91
CA ASP A 615 4.87 -3.93 -13.94
C ASP A 615 4.68 -4.82 -15.16
N GLY A 616 5.18 -6.06 -15.07
CA GLY A 616 4.96 -7.10 -16.05
C GLY A 616 6.00 -7.09 -17.15
N ASP A 617 7.08 -6.33 -17.04
CA ASP A 617 8.24 -6.40 -17.92
C ASP A 617 9.56 -6.36 -17.15
N ASN A 618 10.70 -6.45 -17.85
CA ASN A 618 12.01 -6.21 -17.25
C ASN A 618 12.66 -5.13 -18.10
N ASP A 619 12.78 -3.92 -17.55
CA ASP A 619 13.24 -2.76 -18.30
C ASP A 619 14.27 -1.89 -17.54
N TYR A 620 14.33 -0.61 -17.89
CA TYR A 620 15.27 0.33 -17.26
C TYR A 620 14.87 0.69 -15.82
N GLU A 621 13.59 0.62 -15.48
CA GLU A 621 13.06 0.86 -14.15
C GLU A 621 13.53 -0.23 -13.19
N ASP A 622 13.42 -1.51 -13.59
CA ASP A 622 13.96 -2.63 -12.81
C ASP A 622 15.48 -2.57 -12.66
N PHE A 623 16.18 -2.13 -13.71
CA PHE A 623 17.63 -1.98 -13.66
C PHE A 623 18.06 -0.97 -12.58
N LYS A 624 17.29 0.10 -12.37
CA LYS A 624 17.62 1.09 -11.33
C LYS A 624 17.48 0.49 -9.94
N LEU A 625 16.44 -0.33 -9.72
CA LEU A 625 16.23 -1.08 -8.48
C LEU A 625 17.37 -2.07 -8.27
N PHE A 626 17.65 -2.92 -9.27
CA PHE A 626 18.79 -3.85 -9.26
C PHE A 626 20.11 -3.18 -8.89
N LYS A 627 20.40 -2.05 -9.55
CA LYS A 627 21.62 -1.28 -9.29
C LYS A 627 21.67 -0.76 -7.86
N PHE A 628 20.56 -0.23 -7.35
CA PHE A 628 20.48 0.31 -6.00
C PHE A 628 20.78 -0.79 -4.97
N ASP A 629 20.11 -1.94 -5.10
CA ASP A 629 20.25 -3.06 -4.18
C ASP A 629 21.64 -3.68 -4.25
N TYR A 630 22.18 -3.87 -5.46
CA TYR A 630 23.53 -4.39 -5.66
C TYR A 630 24.59 -3.47 -5.04
N ILE A 631 24.46 -2.15 -5.20
CA ILE A 631 25.38 -1.18 -4.59
C ILE A 631 25.24 -1.17 -3.07
N ALA A 632 24.02 -1.30 -2.54
CA ALA A 632 23.79 -1.38 -1.11
C ALA A 632 24.44 -2.63 -0.51
N ALA A 633 24.32 -3.78 -1.18
CA ALA A 633 24.89 -5.05 -0.73
C ALA A 633 26.42 -5.14 -0.91
N ASN A 634 26.94 -4.67 -2.05
CA ASN A 634 28.33 -4.96 -2.46
C ASN A 634 29.22 -3.71 -2.61
N GLY A 635 28.64 -2.52 -2.58
CA GLY A 635 29.32 -1.24 -2.80
C GLY A 635 29.50 -0.88 -4.28
N ALA A 636 29.60 0.43 -4.55
CA ALA A 636 29.67 0.98 -5.91
C ALA A 636 30.84 0.42 -6.75
N ALA A 637 32.00 0.15 -6.13
CA ALA A 637 33.16 -0.41 -6.84
C ALA A 637 32.91 -1.84 -7.36
N ALA A 638 32.11 -2.63 -6.64
CA ALA A 638 31.74 -3.98 -7.06
C ALA A 638 30.72 -3.92 -8.21
N PHE A 639 29.80 -2.97 -8.18
CA PHE A 639 28.84 -2.74 -9.27
C PHE A 639 29.55 -2.35 -10.58
N GLU A 640 30.50 -1.42 -10.53
CA GLU A 640 31.31 -1.06 -11.71
C GLU A 640 32.08 -2.27 -12.29
N ALA A 641 32.45 -3.22 -11.44
CA ALA A 641 33.14 -4.44 -11.87
C ALA A 641 32.24 -5.42 -12.65
N LEU A 642 30.91 -5.33 -12.53
CA LEU A 642 29.96 -6.13 -13.34
C LEU A 642 30.11 -5.84 -14.85
N PHE A 643 30.60 -4.65 -15.19
CA PHE A 643 30.79 -4.18 -16.57
C PHE A 643 32.24 -4.33 -17.05
N ALA A 644 33.15 -4.82 -16.20
CA ALA A 644 34.55 -4.97 -16.56
C ALA A 644 34.74 -6.18 -17.48
N VAL A 645 35.01 -5.92 -18.77
CA VAL A 645 35.47 -6.95 -19.70
C VAL A 645 36.83 -7.49 -19.21
N PRO A 646 37.02 -8.81 -19.05
CA PRO A 646 38.28 -9.35 -18.57
C PRO A 646 39.41 -8.98 -19.54
N GLU A 647 40.39 -8.19 -19.07
CA GLU A 647 41.60 -7.95 -19.84
C GLU A 647 42.29 -9.30 -20.14
N PRO A 648 42.72 -9.56 -21.38
CA PRO A 648 43.46 -10.77 -21.68
C PRO A 648 44.73 -10.80 -20.83
N SER A 649 44.87 -11.86 -20.03
CA SER A 649 45.97 -12.01 -19.06
C SER A 649 47.32 -11.67 -19.69
N ALA A 650 48.22 -11.07 -18.90
CA ALA A 650 49.55 -10.63 -19.35
C ALA A 650 50.35 -11.74 -20.05
N ALA A 651 50.02 -13.01 -19.84
CA ALA A 651 50.55 -14.17 -20.58
C ALA A 651 50.21 -14.15 -22.08
N SER A 652 48.99 -13.75 -22.44
CA SER A 652 48.51 -13.61 -23.82
C SER A 652 49.21 -12.45 -24.54
N ALA A 653 49.42 -11.32 -23.85
CA ALA A 653 50.18 -10.19 -24.37
C ALA A 653 51.68 -10.53 -24.53
N LEU A 654 52.26 -11.34 -23.65
CA LEU A 654 53.63 -11.82 -23.77
C LEU A 654 53.82 -12.76 -24.97
N LEU A 655 52.87 -13.66 -25.21
CA LEU A 655 52.91 -14.59 -26.35
C LEU A 655 52.80 -13.86 -27.69
N ILE A 656 51.96 -12.82 -27.77
CA ILE A 656 51.86 -11.95 -28.95
C ILE A 656 53.15 -11.13 -29.13
N GLY A 657 53.71 -10.60 -28.03
CA GLY A 657 54.98 -9.85 -28.04
C GLY A 657 56.19 -10.68 -28.52
N VAL A 658 56.29 -11.94 -28.07
CA VAL A 658 57.34 -12.87 -28.50
C VAL A 658 57.16 -13.29 -29.96
N GLY A 659 55.91 -13.49 -30.42
CA GLY A 659 55.60 -13.78 -31.82
C GLY A 659 56.01 -12.66 -32.78
N ILE A 660 55.76 -11.40 -32.41
CA ILE A 660 56.14 -10.23 -33.22
C ILE A 660 57.66 -10.02 -33.24
N ALA A 661 58.35 -10.27 -32.13
CA ALA A 661 59.82 -10.19 -32.07
C ALA A 661 60.51 -11.28 -32.91
N ALA A 662 59.97 -12.51 -32.91
CA ALA A 662 60.47 -13.61 -33.73
C ALA A 662 60.26 -13.36 -35.24
N TRP A 663 59.11 -12.78 -35.63
CA TRP A 663 58.80 -12.41 -37.00
C TRP A 663 59.70 -11.25 -37.53
N ARG A 664 60.02 -10.27 -36.68
CA ARG A 664 60.96 -9.18 -37.06
C ARG A 664 62.41 -9.67 -37.21
N ARG A 665 62.82 -10.71 -36.47
CA ARG A 665 64.17 -11.31 -36.57
C ARG A 665 64.34 -12.14 -37.84
N THR A 666 63.31 -12.86 -38.29
CA THR A 666 63.35 -13.64 -39.54
C THR A 666 63.30 -12.76 -40.79
N ARG A 667 62.61 -11.61 -40.75
CA ARG A 667 62.65 -10.62 -41.86
C ARG A 667 64.02 -9.95 -42.03
N ARG A 668 64.74 -9.63 -40.94
CA ARG A 668 66.09 -9.03 -41.03
C ARG A 668 67.18 -9.99 -41.54
N ARG A 669 66.97 -11.30 -41.45
CA ARG A 669 67.90 -12.31 -42.02
C ARG A 669 67.64 -12.65 -43.50
N ARG A 670 66.56 -12.14 -44.10
CA ARG A 670 66.27 -12.30 -45.54
C ARG A 670 66.67 -11.08 -46.39
N ILE A 671 67.26 -10.04 -45.79
CA ILE A 671 67.75 -8.82 -46.47
C ILE A 671 69.24 -8.60 -46.16
N ALA A 672 70.01 -9.67 -45.98
CA ALA A 672 71.48 -9.64 -45.87
C ALA A 672 72.07 -10.72 -46.77
#